data_AF-A0AAJ2WQ11-F1
#
_entry.id   AF-A0AAJ2WQ11-F1
#
_cell.length_a   1.000
_cell.length_b   1.000
_cell.length_c   1.000
_cell.angle_alpha   90.00
_cell.angle_beta   90.00
_cell.angle_gamma   90.00
#
_symmetry.space_group_name_H-M   'P 1'
#
loop_
_entity.id
_entity.type
_entity.pdbx_description
1 polymer ?
#
loop_
_entity_poly.entity_id
_entity_poly.type
_entity_poly.pdbx_seq_one_letter_code
_entity_poly.pdbx_strand_id
1 'polypeptide(L)'
;MSSATFRRAVAVATTAAATCALALVPITAAGAAVVPSPVTYSAEDASLALTPLGSFETGVFDESAAEIVATHGDRLFVVNAQAGSVSVLDWSDPTAMTELFAIASTGTANSVAVREDGLGVIAFEAEDKTAAGSLVFFDADAADEASAVLGSVTVGALPDMVAISADGTYAVVANEGEPADDYTSDPEGSLGVVTLPSTKTAPAQGDVRTADFRAYEADGGKTLPEDVRVFGPTPESDLPVSRNLEPEYIAIDGDVAYAALQENNAIAVVDLASATVQDIWALGFKDHSVAGNGLDASDRDPEDASTVNIDTYAGLFGVYQPDGMDIFAANGSSYLVTANEGDAREWGDYVEPERVKDLDVCADSPAAALTEDEDLGRLEVTTELGFDEEGDCYSALYAHGARSFSIWSTDGTQVFDSGDDFEQITAAAAPGSFNFSNDDNDAGDFDSRSDAKGPEPEGVVIGEVGDRTYAFIGLERVGGVMVYDITTPAAAEFVTYVNNRDVSADAESSAAGDLGPEGLAFVAAADSPTGEPALIVGNEVSGTTTVFGITDLLAPETTEIQVLTINDFHGRLEGDSYGVAGAAVIGGAVAEFEAANPNTLFVSAGDNIGGSTFTSASQDDLPSIDALVEAGLDVGAVGNHEFDKGFDFLLDTATPRFGAGDAAAGATYSLGANVYAKGTENPVLEEYSIADVDGVRVAFIGTVTPDTAVMVSPDGIADIEFGDQLVAANRVAAEITEDDLADVIILLTHDGAATDACESLISDDTDYSKLVAGASDDIDAIASGHTHQEYACMLPTPGGGERPVIQALEYGKALGLLDISVDTETKELVSIEGSVVPLTDGGTPLYPADPEVAA
;
A
#
# COMPACT_ATOMS: atom_id res chain seq x y z
N MET A 1 45.78 -46.15 40.45
CA MET A 1 45.43 -46.78 41.74
C MET A 1 44.23 -46.02 42.31
N SER A 2 43.14 -46.73 42.63
CA SER A 2 42.05 -46.42 43.59
C SER A 2 41.76 -44.96 43.96
N SER A 3 40.55 -44.40 43.92
CA SER A 3 39.20 -44.90 44.30
C SER A 3 38.57 -43.76 45.11
N ALA A 4 37.41 -43.26 44.71
CA ALA A 4 36.45 -42.70 45.67
C ALA A 4 35.02 -42.95 45.19
N THR A 5 34.43 -44.00 45.76
CA THR A 5 33.05 -44.47 45.63
C THR A 5 32.03 -43.56 46.32
N PHE A 6 30.90 -43.36 45.62
CA PHE A 6 29.50 -43.49 46.05
C PHE A 6 29.05 -42.98 47.44
N ARG A 7 28.06 -42.08 47.43
CA ARG A 7 26.80 -42.26 48.18
C ARG A 7 25.61 -41.70 47.38
N ARG A 8 24.71 -42.62 46.98
CA ARG A 8 23.31 -42.33 46.62
C ARG A 8 22.54 -41.90 47.86
N ALA A 9 21.64 -40.92 47.72
CA ALA A 9 20.45 -40.80 48.56
C ALA A 9 19.25 -40.43 47.68
N VAL A 10 18.24 -41.30 47.76
CA VAL A 10 16.92 -41.19 47.15
C VAL A 10 16.07 -40.20 47.95
N ALA A 11 15.34 -39.31 47.29
CA ALA A 11 14.17 -38.59 47.81
C ALA A 11 13.20 -38.41 46.64
N VAL A 12 12.26 -39.34 46.44
CA VAL A 12 10.85 -39.27 46.86
C VAL A 12 10.18 -37.97 46.38
N ALA A 13 9.37 -38.16 45.34
CA ALA A 13 8.43 -37.21 44.79
C ALA A 13 7.44 -36.70 45.84
N THR A 14 7.27 -35.39 45.90
CA THR A 14 6.05 -34.73 46.36
C THR A 14 5.69 -33.68 45.34
N THR A 15 4.71 -34.01 44.50
CA THR A 15 3.96 -33.09 43.65
C THR A 15 3.27 -32.04 44.55
N ALA A 16 3.75 -30.81 44.50
CA ALA A 16 3.02 -29.64 44.95
C ALA A 16 2.66 -28.85 43.69
N ALA A 17 1.42 -28.98 43.24
CA ALA A 17 0.82 -28.10 42.26
C ALA A 17 0.74 -26.70 42.90
N ALA A 18 1.73 -25.86 42.62
CA ALA A 18 1.65 -24.44 42.87
C ALA A 18 0.86 -23.83 41.70
N THR A 19 -0.44 -23.66 41.93
CA THR A 19 -1.27 -22.77 41.12
C THR A 19 -0.79 -21.35 41.38
N CYS A 20 0.19 -20.89 40.59
CA CYS A 20 0.45 -19.47 40.44
C CYS A 20 -0.71 -18.91 39.61
N ALA A 21 -1.70 -18.34 40.31
CA ALA A 21 -2.60 -17.39 39.69
C ALA A 21 -1.75 -16.19 39.26
N LEU A 22 -1.39 -16.12 37.97
CA LEU A 22 -0.99 -14.85 37.37
C LEU A 22 -2.16 -13.90 37.58
N ALA A 23 -1.95 -12.89 38.39
CA ALA A 23 -2.81 -11.72 38.35
C ALA A 23 -2.55 -11.09 36.98
N LEU A 24 -3.52 -11.20 36.07
CA LEU A 24 -3.64 -10.32 34.91
C LEU A 24 -3.77 -8.89 35.45
N VAL A 25 -2.63 -8.23 35.58
CA VAL A 25 -2.58 -6.77 35.52
C VAL A 25 -2.81 -6.46 34.04
N PRO A 26 -3.80 -5.64 33.66
CA PRO A 26 -3.84 -5.13 32.30
C PRO A 26 -2.53 -4.39 32.09
N ILE A 27 -1.65 -4.97 31.27
CA ILE A 27 -0.52 -4.25 30.70
C ILE A 27 -1.20 -3.21 29.81
N THR A 28 -1.25 -1.97 30.27
CA THR A 28 -1.39 -0.86 29.34
C THR A 28 -0.14 -0.96 28.47
N ALA A 29 -0.32 -1.26 27.18
CA ALA A 29 0.77 -1.21 26.20
C ALA A 29 1.56 0.08 26.45
N ALA A 30 2.85 -0.06 26.75
CA ALA A 30 3.76 1.05 26.54
C ALA A 30 3.73 1.29 25.03
N GLY A 31 3.49 2.52 24.60
CA GLY A 31 3.61 2.85 23.19
C GLY A 31 5.10 2.86 22.87
N ALA A 32 5.53 2.02 21.95
CA ALA A 32 6.85 2.12 21.34
C ALA A 32 7.03 3.54 20.79
N ALA A 33 8.22 4.11 20.93
CA ALA A 33 8.43 5.50 20.54
C ALA A 33 8.72 5.59 19.05
N VAL A 34 7.81 6.23 18.30
CA VAL A 34 8.25 7.08 17.19
C VAL A 34 9.22 8.10 17.80
N VAL A 35 10.49 8.05 17.39
CA VAL A 35 11.50 8.89 18.02
C VAL A 35 11.24 10.36 17.67
N PRO A 36 11.55 11.32 18.55
CA PRO A 36 11.20 12.74 18.31
C PRO A 36 11.89 13.36 17.09
N SER A 37 12.97 12.76 16.62
CA SER A 37 13.76 13.25 15.50
C SER A 37 14.41 12.07 14.77
N PRO A 38 13.64 11.34 13.94
CA PRO A 38 14.18 10.28 13.10
C PRO A 38 15.27 10.86 12.19
N VAL A 39 16.27 10.04 11.84
CA VAL A 39 17.23 10.43 10.82
C VAL A 39 16.51 10.41 9.48
N THR A 40 16.64 11.49 8.71
CA THR A 40 16.08 11.60 7.35
C THR A 40 17.11 12.21 6.44
N TYR A 41 17.36 11.56 5.31
CA TYR A 41 18.24 12.04 4.24
C TYR A 41 17.57 11.77 2.90
N SER A 42 17.25 12.83 2.16
CA SER A 42 16.47 12.73 0.92
C SER A 42 17.21 13.41 -0.23
N ALA A 43 16.97 12.94 -1.45
CA ALA A 43 17.41 13.60 -2.67
C ALA A 43 16.81 15.02 -2.77
N GLU A 44 17.47 15.93 -3.50
CA GLU A 44 16.98 17.31 -3.67
C GLU A 44 15.62 17.35 -4.39
N ASP A 45 15.38 16.36 -5.25
CA ASP A 45 14.19 16.13 -6.07
C ASP A 45 13.42 14.88 -5.67
N ALA A 46 13.49 14.49 -4.38
CA ALA A 46 12.76 13.34 -3.85
C ALA A 46 11.28 13.39 -4.24
N SER A 47 10.80 12.29 -4.85
CA SER A 47 9.42 12.16 -5.31
C SER A 47 8.44 11.70 -4.23
N LEU A 48 8.94 11.16 -3.11
CA LEU A 48 8.13 10.81 -1.96
C LEU A 48 8.87 11.09 -0.64
N ALA A 49 8.11 11.13 0.46
CA ALA A 49 8.63 11.15 1.82
C ALA A 49 8.07 10.00 2.66
N LEU A 50 8.90 9.44 3.55
CA LEU A 50 8.48 8.47 4.57
C LEU A 50 8.39 9.15 5.95
N THR A 51 7.30 8.94 6.68
CA THR A 51 7.10 9.48 8.03
C THR A 51 6.58 8.40 8.97
N PRO A 52 7.27 8.07 10.08
CA PRO A 52 6.73 7.14 11.08
C PRO A 52 5.46 7.71 11.73
N LEU A 53 4.36 6.97 11.65
CA LEU A 53 3.04 7.35 12.19
C LEU A 53 2.84 6.81 13.61
N GLY A 54 3.24 5.57 13.84
CA GLY A 54 3.13 4.88 15.11
C GLY A 54 3.87 3.55 15.10
N SER A 55 4.08 3.01 16.29
CA SER A 55 4.83 1.76 16.48
C SER A 55 4.23 0.95 17.62
N PHE A 56 4.25 -0.37 17.46
CA PHE A 56 3.89 -1.36 18.48
C PHE A 56 5.17 -2.03 18.97
N GLU A 57 5.29 -2.29 20.28
CA GLU A 57 6.41 -3.04 20.85
C GLU A 57 5.93 -4.28 21.61
N THR A 58 6.66 -5.38 21.45
CA THR A 58 6.44 -6.61 22.23
C THR A 58 7.04 -6.52 23.64
N GLY A 59 8.01 -5.62 23.83
CA GLY A 59 8.81 -5.50 25.06
C GLY A 59 9.88 -6.60 25.22
N VAL A 60 10.19 -7.31 24.15
CA VAL A 60 11.27 -8.30 24.04
C VAL A 60 12.35 -7.70 23.13
N PHE A 61 13.61 -7.78 23.56
CA PHE A 61 14.77 -7.22 22.87
C PHE A 61 15.74 -8.34 22.53
N ASP A 62 16.33 -8.31 21.32
CA ASP A 62 17.40 -9.21 20.84
C ASP A 62 17.02 -10.70 20.89
N GLU A 63 15.78 -11.01 20.50
CA GLU A 63 15.27 -12.39 20.49
C GLU A 63 14.33 -12.64 19.29
N SER A 64 14.43 -11.84 18.22
CA SER A 64 13.63 -12.00 16.99
C SER A 64 12.12 -11.98 17.26
N ALA A 65 11.64 -10.86 17.81
CA ALA A 65 10.27 -10.71 18.29
C ALA A 65 9.30 -10.03 17.30
N ALA A 66 9.81 -9.59 16.14
CA ALA A 66 9.06 -8.95 15.06
C ALA A 66 9.80 -9.07 13.72
N GLU A 67 9.78 -10.25 13.10
CA GLU A 67 10.55 -10.54 11.88
C GLU A 67 9.75 -10.23 10.61
N ILE A 68 8.80 -11.10 10.25
CA ILE A 68 7.98 -10.96 9.03
C ILE A 68 6.63 -10.33 9.32
N VAL A 69 6.21 -9.40 8.46
CA VAL A 69 4.92 -8.71 8.55
C VAL A 69 4.05 -8.97 7.32
N ALA A 70 2.76 -9.25 7.54
CA ALA A 70 1.75 -9.33 6.49
C ALA A 70 0.48 -8.57 6.91
N THR A 71 -0.34 -8.16 5.93
CA THR A 71 -1.52 -7.33 6.18
C THR A 71 -2.78 -7.95 5.60
N HIS A 72 -3.93 -7.76 6.26
CA HIS A 72 -5.25 -8.06 5.69
C HIS A 72 -6.34 -7.22 6.36
N GLY A 73 -6.93 -6.30 5.61
CA GLY A 73 -7.83 -5.28 6.15
C GLY A 73 -7.18 -4.51 7.31
N ASP A 74 -7.93 -4.31 8.39
CA ASP A 74 -7.45 -3.60 9.59
C ASP A 74 -6.51 -4.42 10.49
N ARG A 75 -5.84 -5.46 9.95
CA ARG A 75 -4.96 -6.34 10.74
C ARG A 75 -3.55 -6.45 10.18
N LEU A 76 -2.59 -6.43 11.09
CA LEU A 76 -1.20 -6.84 10.85
C LEU A 76 -0.97 -8.22 11.47
N PHE A 77 -0.22 -9.05 10.77
CA PHE A 77 0.25 -10.37 11.21
C PHE A 77 1.77 -10.29 11.29
N VAL A 78 2.29 -10.36 12.51
CA VAL A 78 3.72 -10.14 12.81
C VAL A 78 4.31 -11.42 13.39
N VAL A 79 5.30 -11.99 12.72
CA VAL A 79 6.03 -13.17 13.21
C VAL A 79 6.83 -12.78 14.45
N ASN A 80 6.71 -13.61 15.48
CA ASN A 80 7.49 -13.54 16.70
C ASN A 80 8.10 -14.93 16.92
N ALA A 81 9.28 -15.17 16.34
CA ALA A 81 9.99 -16.45 16.47
C ALA A 81 10.23 -16.79 17.94
N GLN A 82 10.61 -15.82 18.77
CA GLN A 82 10.80 -16.00 20.21
C GLN A 82 9.66 -16.76 20.90
N ALA A 83 8.43 -16.36 20.60
CA ALA A 83 7.23 -16.91 21.18
C ALA A 83 6.71 -18.15 20.44
N GLY A 84 7.27 -18.46 19.26
CA GLY A 84 6.80 -19.50 18.35
C GLY A 84 5.38 -19.21 17.85
N SER A 85 5.10 -17.96 17.48
CA SER A 85 3.76 -17.52 17.13
C SER A 85 3.73 -16.32 16.19
N VAL A 86 2.55 -16.03 15.64
CA VAL A 86 2.27 -14.81 14.88
C VAL A 86 1.31 -13.94 15.69
N SER A 87 1.76 -12.74 16.07
CA SER A 87 0.95 -11.71 16.73
C SER A 87 -0.01 -11.07 15.73
N VAL A 88 -1.28 -10.95 16.10
CA VAL A 88 -2.31 -10.27 15.29
C VAL A 88 -2.60 -8.92 15.92
N LEU A 89 -2.22 -7.84 15.23
CA LEU A 89 -2.40 -6.47 15.68
C LEU A 89 -3.59 -5.82 14.97
N ASP A 90 -4.36 -5.00 15.69
CA ASP A 90 -5.29 -4.03 15.12
C ASP A 90 -4.53 -2.76 14.78
N TRP A 91 -4.56 -2.36 13.50
CA TRP A 91 -3.91 -1.15 13.01
C TRP A 91 -4.87 -0.15 12.37
N SER A 92 -6.18 -0.28 12.63
CA SER A 92 -7.21 0.68 12.19
C SER A 92 -6.91 2.14 12.61
N ASP A 93 -6.16 2.31 13.69
CA ASP A 93 -5.45 3.55 14.03
C ASP A 93 -3.95 3.26 14.13
N PRO A 94 -3.15 3.59 13.10
CA PRO A 94 -1.70 3.34 13.09
C PRO A 94 -0.95 3.99 14.26
N THR A 95 -1.50 5.04 14.88
CA THR A 95 -0.88 5.74 16.01
C THR A 95 -1.13 5.06 17.35
N ALA A 96 -2.04 4.07 17.39
CA ALA A 96 -2.51 3.41 18.60
C ALA A 96 -2.76 1.91 18.40
N MET A 97 -1.83 1.23 17.72
CA MET A 97 -1.91 -0.21 17.47
C MET A 97 -2.02 -1.04 18.75
N THR A 98 -2.80 -2.12 18.70
CA THR A 98 -2.95 -3.04 19.85
C THR A 98 -2.96 -4.50 19.40
N GLU A 99 -2.34 -5.37 20.19
CA GLU A 99 -2.43 -6.82 19.98
C GLU A 99 -3.82 -7.35 20.33
N LEU A 100 -4.41 -8.10 19.40
CA LEU A 100 -5.71 -8.75 19.56
C LEU A 100 -5.56 -10.16 20.17
N PHE A 101 -4.69 -10.97 19.56
CA PHE A 101 -4.34 -12.34 19.96
C PHE A 101 -3.10 -12.81 19.18
N ALA A 102 -2.59 -14.01 19.48
CA ALA A 102 -1.51 -14.64 18.73
C ALA A 102 -1.93 -16.01 18.19
N ILE A 103 -1.41 -16.40 17.03
CA ILE A 103 -1.59 -17.72 16.40
C ILE A 103 -0.32 -18.53 16.62
N ALA A 104 -0.42 -19.59 17.43
CA ALA A 104 0.72 -20.43 17.76
C ALA A 104 0.56 -21.88 17.26
N SER A 105 1.69 -22.55 17.05
CA SER A 105 1.77 -23.97 16.73
C SER A 105 2.95 -24.61 17.47
N THR A 106 3.24 -25.88 17.18
CA THR A 106 4.48 -26.52 17.64
C THR A 106 5.63 -26.08 16.74
N GLY A 107 6.75 -25.66 17.32
CA GLY A 107 7.89 -25.14 16.58
C GLY A 107 8.03 -23.63 16.68
N THR A 108 8.87 -23.07 15.81
CA THR A 108 9.11 -21.62 15.67
C THR A 108 8.40 -21.15 14.41
N ALA A 109 7.79 -19.97 14.43
CA ALA A 109 7.21 -19.37 13.23
C ALA A 109 8.29 -18.54 12.55
N ASN A 110 8.48 -18.72 11.24
CA ASN A 110 9.49 -17.95 10.48
C ASN A 110 8.83 -16.96 9.51
N SER A 111 7.71 -17.34 8.90
CA SER A 111 7.08 -16.51 7.87
C SER A 111 5.56 -16.60 7.86
N VAL A 112 4.91 -15.56 7.34
CA VAL A 112 3.46 -15.46 7.19
C VAL A 112 3.09 -14.80 5.87
N ALA A 113 2.05 -15.33 5.22
CA ALA A 113 1.44 -14.73 4.04
C ALA A 113 -0.09 -14.81 4.12
N VAL A 114 -0.78 -13.82 3.57
CA VAL A 114 -2.24 -13.75 3.56
C VAL A 114 -2.77 -13.52 2.15
N ARG A 115 -3.71 -14.36 1.71
CA ARG A 115 -4.41 -14.19 0.44
C ARG A 115 -5.49 -13.12 0.56
N GLU A 116 -5.84 -12.45 -0.54
CA GLU A 116 -6.89 -11.42 -0.63
C GLU A 116 -8.23 -11.80 0.05
N ASP A 117 -8.66 -13.07 -0.01
CA ASP A 117 -9.89 -13.52 0.67
C ASP A 117 -9.73 -13.78 2.18
N GLY A 118 -8.54 -13.51 2.72
CA GLY A 118 -8.10 -13.70 4.09
C GLY A 118 -7.65 -15.11 4.45
N LEU A 119 -7.45 -16.03 3.49
CA LEU A 119 -6.79 -17.31 3.78
C LEU A 119 -5.31 -17.06 4.06
N GLY A 120 -4.92 -17.17 5.32
CA GLY A 120 -3.53 -17.02 5.75
C GLY A 120 -2.79 -18.36 5.84
N VAL A 121 -1.47 -18.29 5.74
CA VAL A 121 -0.54 -19.40 5.93
C VAL A 121 0.67 -18.93 6.73
N ILE A 122 1.12 -19.76 7.68
CA ILE A 122 2.32 -19.51 8.50
C ILE A 122 3.27 -20.69 8.30
N ALA A 123 4.55 -20.41 8.04
CA ALA A 123 5.62 -21.39 8.03
C ALA A 123 6.14 -21.63 9.45
N PHE A 124 6.13 -22.90 9.87
CA PHE A 124 6.62 -23.31 11.17
C PHE A 124 7.74 -24.34 11.03
N GLU A 125 8.94 -24.00 11.47
CA GLU A 125 10.02 -24.95 11.64
C GLU A 125 9.78 -25.90 12.81
N ALA A 126 10.37 -27.09 12.77
CA ALA A 126 10.24 -28.05 13.85
C ALA A 126 11.27 -27.77 14.97
N GLU A 127 10.97 -28.18 16.21
CA GLU A 127 11.93 -28.06 17.35
C GLU A 127 13.30 -28.72 17.06
N ASP A 128 13.34 -29.66 16.13
CA ASP A 128 14.55 -30.18 15.51
C ASP A 128 14.57 -29.63 14.08
N LYS A 129 15.41 -28.62 13.80
CA LYS A 129 15.43 -27.91 12.51
C LYS A 129 15.65 -28.84 11.32
N THR A 130 16.32 -29.98 11.53
CA THR A 130 16.55 -30.99 10.49
C THR A 130 15.33 -31.85 10.17
N ALA A 131 14.27 -31.77 11.00
CA ALA A 131 13.02 -32.48 10.80
C ALA A 131 12.05 -31.67 9.94
N ALA A 132 11.11 -32.37 9.30
CA ALA A 132 10.06 -31.75 8.51
C ALA A 132 9.21 -30.79 9.36
N GLY A 133 9.08 -29.55 8.90
CA GLY A 133 8.22 -28.52 9.48
C GLY A 133 6.78 -28.59 8.95
N SER A 134 6.04 -27.50 9.12
CA SER A 134 4.63 -27.43 8.73
C SER A 134 4.20 -26.07 8.22
N LEU A 135 3.20 -26.07 7.34
CA LEU A 135 2.42 -24.87 7.03
C LEU A 135 1.11 -24.94 7.81
N VAL A 136 0.82 -23.90 8.59
CA VAL A 136 -0.43 -23.74 9.36
C VAL A 136 -1.31 -22.71 8.65
N PHE A 137 -2.51 -23.12 8.27
CA PHE A 137 -3.47 -22.28 7.58
C PHE A 137 -4.45 -21.66 8.57
N PHE A 138 -4.79 -20.40 8.38
CA PHE A 138 -5.67 -19.65 9.26
C PHE A 138 -6.66 -18.75 8.51
N ASP A 139 -7.70 -18.33 9.22
CA ASP A 139 -8.66 -17.31 8.79
C ASP A 139 -8.24 -15.95 9.34
N ALA A 140 -7.78 -15.06 8.46
CA ALA A 140 -7.33 -13.72 8.84
C ALA A 140 -8.44 -12.83 9.41
N ASP A 141 -9.72 -13.16 9.20
CA ASP A 141 -10.87 -12.40 9.72
C ASP A 141 -11.37 -12.96 11.07
N ALA A 142 -10.74 -14.02 11.60
CA ALA A 142 -11.19 -14.69 12.82
C ALA A 142 -11.24 -13.75 14.02
N ALA A 143 -12.24 -13.91 14.89
CA ALA A 143 -12.39 -13.02 16.06
C ALA A 143 -11.41 -13.34 17.20
N ASP A 144 -10.86 -14.55 17.20
CA ASP A 144 -9.95 -15.05 18.23
C ASP A 144 -9.10 -16.23 17.71
N GLU A 145 -8.03 -16.57 18.43
CA GLU A 145 -7.13 -17.70 18.15
C GLU A 145 -7.90 -19.02 17.93
N ALA A 146 -8.94 -19.27 18.74
CA ALA A 146 -9.70 -20.53 18.71
C ALA A 146 -10.49 -20.72 17.41
N SER A 147 -10.81 -19.63 16.72
CA SER A 147 -11.48 -19.63 15.41
C SER A 147 -10.54 -19.40 14.23
N ALA A 148 -9.30 -18.99 14.48
CA ALA A 148 -8.32 -18.68 13.44
C ALA A 148 -7.81 -19.93 12.71
N VAL A 149 -7.35 -20.96 13.43
CA VAL A 149 -6.65 -22.10 12.80
C VAL A 149 -7.60 -23.00 12.00
N LEU A 150 -7.34 -23.15 10.70
CA LEU A 150 -8.12 -23.94 9.75
C LEU A 150 -7.57 -25.36 9.57
N GLY A 151 -6.25 -25.55 9.72
CA GLY A 151 -5.58 -26.84 9.55
C GLY A 151 -4.09 -26.67 9.23
N SER A 152 -3.38 -27.78 9.01
CA SER A 152 -1.97 -27.76 8.64
C SER A 152 -1.57 -28.90 7.72
N VAL A 153 -0.44 -28.73 7.04
CA VAL A 153 0.23 -29.75 6.22
C VAL A 153 1.72 -29.80 6.56
N THR A 154 2.35 -30.96 6.39
CA THR A 154 3.79 -31.15 6.56
C THR A 154 4.53 -30.79 5.27
N VAL A 155 5.67 -30.10 5.41
CA VAL A 155 6.56 -29.67 4.30
C VAL A 155 8.00 -30.13 4.56
N GLY A 156 9.01 -29.51 3.94
CA GLY A 156 10.43 -29.84 4.10
C GLY A 156 10.99 -29.45 5.47
N ALA A 157 12.29 -29.65 5.66
CA ALA A 157 12.99 -29.22 6.86
C ALA A 157 13.29 -27.72 6.80
N LEU A 158 13.22 -27.05 7.95
CA LEU A 158 13.38 -25.59 8.09
C LEU A 158 12.58 -24.79 7.04
N PRO A 159 11.22 -24.86 7.06
CA PRO A 159 10.39 -24.00 6.23
C PRO A 159 10.52 -22.55 6.71
N ASP A 160 11.21 -21.75 5.92
CA ASP A 160 11.62 -20.43 6.33
C ASP A 160 10.65 -19.36 5.81
N MET A 161 10.69 -19.08 4.51
CA MET A 161 9.77 -18.15 3.86
C MET A 161 8.56 -18.84 3.21
N VAL A 162 7.37 -18.23 3.31
CA VAL A 162 6.18 -18.63 2.54
C VAL A 162 5.56 -17.45 1.76
N ALA A 163 5.27 -17.68 0.48
CA ALA A 163 4.59 -16.74 -0.41
C ALA A 163 3.32 -17.34 -1.03
N ILE A 164 2.38 -16.49 -1.44
CA ILE A 164 1.15 -16.88 -2.14
C ILE A 164 1.16 -16.27 -3.54
N SER A 165 0.83 -17.05 -4.58
CA SER A 165 0.71 -16.54 -5.94
C SER A 165 -0.41 -15.49 -6.04
N ALA A 166 -0.22 -14.46 -6.86
CA ALA A 166 -1.19 -13.35 -6.98
C ALA A 166 -2.62 -13.80 -7.36
N ASP A 167 -2.75 -14.91 -8.10
CA ASP A 167 -4.06 -15.50 -8.45
C ASP A 167 -4.68 -16.35 -7.32
N GLY A 168 -3.96 -16.50 -6.20
CA GLY A 168 -4.38 -17.25 -5.02
C GLY A 168 -4.37 -18.77 -5.16
N THR A 169 -3.79 -19.32 -6.24
CA THR A 169 -3.79 -20.74 -6.57
C THR A 169 -2.73 -21.54 -5.81
N TYR A 170 -1.58 -20.94 -5.51
CA TYR A 170 -0.45 -21.63 -4.89
C TYR A 170 0.03 -20.91 -3.62
N ALA A 171 0.39 -21.68 -2.59
CA ALA A 171 1.34 -21.25 -1.57
C ALA A 171 2.67 -21.97 -1.85
N VAL A 172 3.77 -21.24 -1.79
CA VAL A 172 5.13 -21.75 -2.04
C VAL A 172 5.95 -21.49 -0.80
N VAL A 173 6.61 -22.51 -0.29
CA VAL A 173 7.46 -22.42 0.90
C VAL A 173 8.88 -22.84 0.57
N ALA A 174 9.84 -22.01 0.96
CA ALA A 174 11.25 -22.29 0.90
C ALA A 174 11.58 -23.18 2.11
N ASN A 175 12.19 -24.34 1.86
CA ASN A 175 12.63 -25.23 2.92
C ASN A 175 14.13 -25.31 2.77
N GLU A 176 14.86 -24.56 3.59
CA GLU A 176 16.31 -24.41 3.45
C GLU A 176 17.01 -25.76 3.54
N GLY A 177 16.59 -26.58 4.52
CA GLY A 177 17.19 -27.88 4.73
C GLY A 177 18.59 -27.83 5.36
N GLU A 178 18.84 -26.84 6.21
CA GLU A 178 20.11 -26.71 6.92
C GLU A 178 20.55 -27.96 7.72
N PRO A 179 21.88 -28.20 7.83
CA PRO A 179 22.40 -29.28 8.63
C PRO A 179 22.18 -29.04 10.13
N ALA A 180 22.19 -30.14 10.90
CA ALA A 180 22.37 -30.05 12.34
C ALA A 180 23.72 -29.37 12.65
N ASP A 181 23.81 -28.59 13.73
CA ASP A 181 25.03 -27.87 14.11
C ASP A 181 26.27 -28.78 14.17
N ASP A 182 26.12 -30.04 14.60
CA ASP A 182 27.21 -31.01 14.68
C ASP A 182 27.43 -31.84 13.40
N TYR A 183 26.78 -31.44 12.30
CA TYR A 183 26.74 -32.13 11.01
C TYR A 183 26.44 -33.63 11.13
N THR A 184 25.57 -34.03 12.08
CA THR A 184 25.14 -35.43 12.17
C THR A 184 24.04 -35.80 11.18
N SER A 185 23.36 -34.80 10.62
CA SER A 185 22.33 -34.90 9.59
C SER A 185 22.31 -33.62 8.77
N ASP A 186 22.05 -33.73 7.47
CA ASP A 186 22.06 -32.61 6.53
C ASP A 186 20.92 -32.77 5.52
N PRO A 187 19.67 -32.35 5.81
CA PRO A 187 18.52 -32.58 4.94
C PRO A 187 18.68 -31.98 3.53
N GLU A 188 17.82 -32.38 2.60
CA GLU A 188 17.79 -31.74 1.27
C GLU A 188 17.00 -30.43 1.36
N GLY A 189 17.57 -29.33 0.87
CA GLY A 189 16.83 -28.12 0.58
C GLY A 189 15.83 -28.31 -0.56
N SER A 190 14.69 -27.62 -0.51
CA SER A 190 13.62 -27.79 -1.50
C SER A 190 12.56 -26.69 -1.45
N LEU A 191 11.74 -26.60 -2.50
CA LEU A 191 10.53 -25.77 -2.49
C LEU A 191 9.27 -26.62 -2.38
N GLY A 192 8.43 -26.31 -1.38
CA GLY A 192 7.11 -26.88 -1.21
C GLY A 192 6.07 -26.08 -1.98
N VAL A 193 5.41 -26.68 -2.96
CA VAL A 193 4.33 -26.05 -3.74
C VAL A 193 2.99 -26.65 -3.35
N VAL A 194 2.16 -25.88 -2.65
CA VAL A 194 0.85 -26.28 -2.15
C VAL A 194 -0.24 -25.67 -3.01
N THR A 195 -1.12 -26.52 -3.57
CA THR A 195 -2.30 -26.01 -4.30
C THR A 195 -3.38 -25.59 -3.32
N LEU A 196 -3.78 -24.33 -3.36
CA LEU A 196 -4.76 -23.75 -2.45
C LEU A 196 -6.19 -23.94 -2.95
N PRO A 197 -7.15 -24.24 -2.06
CA PRO A 197 -8.56 -24.23 -2.43
C PRO A 197 -9.04 -22.81 -2.75
N SER A 198 -9.99 -22.67 -3.68
CA SER A 198 -10.65 -21.39 -3.98
C SER A 198 -11.59 -20.88 -2.86
N THR A 199 -11.63 -21.59 -1.73
CA THR A 199 -12.38 -21.22 -0.53
C THR A 199 -11.40 -21.09 0.62
N LYS A 200 -11.74 -20.25 1.60
CA LYS A 200 -11.03 -20.09 2.86
C LYS A 200 -11.08 -21.37 3.73
N THR A 201 -10.28 -22.36 3.37
CA THR A 201 -10.16 -23.67 4.01
C THR A 201 -8.75 -24.20 3.84
N ALA A 202 -8.23 -24.91 4.83
CA ALA A 202 -6.92 -25.55 4.72
C ALA A 202 -6.87 -26.60 3.58
N PRO A 203 -5.78 -26.66 2.80
CA PRO A 203 -5.53 -27.74 1.84
C PRO A 203 -5.29 -29.08 2.55
N ALA A 204 -5.30 -30.17 1.78
CA ALA A 204 -4.94 -31.48 2.27
C ALA A 204 -3.45 -31.78 2.02
N GLN A 205 -2.86 -32.70 2.77
CA GLN A 205 -1.47 -33.15 2.56
C GLN A 205 -1.19 -33.62 1.12
N GLY A 206 -2.20 -34.12 0.41
CA GLY A 206 -2.06 -34.56 -0.99
C GLY A 206 -1.92 -33.43 -2.00
N ASP A 207 -2.17 -32.17 -1.58
CA ASP A 207 -2.05 -30.97 -2.41
C ASP A 207 -0.62 -30.36 -2.34
N VAL A 208 0.22 -30.88 -1.44
CA VAL A 208 1.65 -30.53 -1.32
C VAL A 208 2.47 -31.30 -2.34
N ARG A 209 3.28 -30.58 -3.12
CA ARG A 209 4.30 -31.12 -4.02
C ARG A 209 5.65 -30.51 -3.68
N THR A 210 6.74 -31.18 -4.02
CA THR A 210 8.10 -30.71 -3.72
C THR A 210 8.87 -30.57 -5.02
N ALA A 211 9.43 -29.39 -5.26
CA ALA A 211 10.46 -29.16 -6.25
C ALA A 211 11.83 -29.40 -5.58
N ASP A 212 12.53 -30.44 -6.04
CA ASP A 212 13.87 -30.81 -5.54
C ASP A 212 14.97 -30.41 -6.53
N PHE A 213 16.23 -30.39 -6.05
CA PHE A 213 17.40 -30.03 -6.83
C PHE A 213 18.12 -31.23 -7.48
N ARG A 214 17.55 -32.44 -7.36
CA ARG A 214 18.24 -33.70 -7.76
C ARG A 214 18.59 -33.77 -9.24
N ALA A 215 17.95 -32.96 -10.07
CA ALA A 215 18.29 -32.84 -11.49
C ALA A 215 19.70 -32.27 -11.73
N TYR A 216 20.28 -31.55 -10.77
CA TYR A 216 21.61 -30.94 -10.85
C TYR A 216 22.72 -31.82 -10.26
N GLU A 217 22.35 -32.97 -9.68
CA GLU A 217 23.32 -33.99 -9.32
C GLU A 217 24.06 -34.52 -10.56
N ALA A 218 25.23 -35.13 -10.34
CA ALA A 218 26.08 -35.64 -11.42
C ALA A 218 25.39 -36.61 -12.39
N ASP A 219 24.32 -37.31 -11.96
CA ASP A 219 23.48 -38.19 -12.78
C ASP A 219 22.05 -37.67 -13.01
N GLY A 220 21.72 -36.45 -12.56
CA GLY A 220 20.41 -35.82 -12.61
C GLY A 220 20.00 -35.22 -13.98
N GLY A 221 20.96 -35.02 -14.88
CA GLY A 221 20.70 -34.64 -16.27
C GLY A 221 20.73 -33.13 -16.57
N LYS A 222 20.85 -32.27 -15.55
CA LYS A 222 21.23 -30.86 -15.68
C LYS A 222 22.66 -30.64 -15.16
N THR A 223 23.22 -29.49 -15.47
CA THR A 223 24.56 -29.07 -15.02
C THR A 223 24.40 -27.80 -14.22
N LEU A 224 24.94 -27.79 -13.00
CA LEU A 224 24.97 -26.59 -12.18
C LEU A 224 25.94 -25.57 -12.80
N PRO A 225 25.60 -24.29 -12.89
CA PRO A 225 26.57 -23.26 -13.32
C PRO A 225 27.81 -23.24 -12.43
N GLU A 226 28.97 -22.94 -12.99
CA GLU A 226 30.26 -23.03 -12.28
C GLU A 226 30.38 -22.02 -11.13
N ASP A 227 29.68 -20.88 -11.22
CA ASP A 227 29.72 -19.80 -10.22
C ASP A 227 28.70 -19.99 -9.08
N VAL A 228 27.89 -21.07 -9.11
CA VAL A 228 27.05 -21.46 -7.97
C VAL A 228 27.92 -22.19 -6.95
N ARG A 229 27.93 -21.69 -5.71
CA ARG A 229 28.78 -22.21 -4.65
C ARG A 229 28.18 -23.50 -4.09
N VAL A 230 28.97 -24.57 -4.08
CA VAL A 230 28.66 -25.83 -3.38
C VAL A 230 29.88 -26.25 -2.56
N PHE A 231 29.79 -26.13 -1.23
CA PHE A 231 30.97 -26.14 -0.36
C PHE A 231 30.69 -26.62 1.07
N GLY A 232 31.74 -26.76 1.89
CA GLY A 232 31.61 -27.18 3.29
C GLY A 232 31.48 -28.69 3.52
N PRO A 233 31.19 -29.11 4.76
CA PRO A 233 31.10 -30.52 5.15
C PRO A 233 29.92 -31.25 4.52
N THR A 234 30.15 -32.46 4.00
CA THR A 234 29.11 -33.36 3.49
C THR A 234 29.01 -34.62 4.36
N PRO A 235 28.24 -34.60 5.46
CA PRO A 235 28.16 -35.75 6.37
C PRO A 235 27.53 -36.99 5.72
N GLU A 236 26.64 -36.77 4.75
CA GLU A 236 26.08 -37.79 3.88
C GLU A 236 26.85 -37.90 2.56
N SER A 237 26.93 -39.13 2.03
CA SER A 237 27.66 -39.41 0.79
C SER A 237 26.80 -39.34 -0.48
N ASP A 238 25.51 -39.05 -0.33
CA ASP A 238 24.52 -38.99 -1.41
C ASP A 238 23.86 -37.61 -1.50
N LEU A 239 23.61 -37.19 -2.74
CA LEU A 239 22.99 -35.91 -3.09
C LEU A 239 23.76 -34.66 -2.58
N PRO A 240 25.08 -34.58 -2.81
CA PRO A 240 25.91 -33.49 -2.29
C PRO A 240 25.55 -32.10 -2.83
N VAL A 241 24.85 -32.00 -3.96
CA VAL A 241 24.37 -30.70 -4.46
C VAL A 241 23.05 -30.34 -3.77
N SER A 242 22.10 -31.28 -3.76
CA SER A 242 20.73 -31.01 -3.30
C SER A 242 20.63 -30.73 -1.79
N ARG A 243 21.59 -31.20 -0.99
CA ARG A 243 21.69 -30.89 0.44
C ARG A 243 22.41 -29.56 0.73
N ASN A 244 23.14 -29.05 -0.25
CA ASN A 244 23.88 -27.81 -0.09
C ASN A 244 23.12 -26.59 -0.62
N LEU A 245 22.17 -26.80 -1.53
CA LEU A 245 21.32 -25.75 -2.05
C LEU A 245 20.19 -25.47 -1.05
N GLU A 246 20.28 -24.31 -0.39
CA GLU A 246 19.42 -23.87 0.70
C GLU A 246 18.52 -22.73 0.19
N PRO A 247 17.25 -23.00 -0.18
CA PRO A 247 16.32 -21.95 -0.57
C PRO A 247 15.74 -21.25 0.65
N GLU A 248 15.73 -19.92 0.60
CA GLU A 248 15.39 -19.06 1.74
C GLU A 248 14.22 -18.13 1.39
N TYR A 249 14.38 -17.21 0.42
CA TYR A 249 13.34 -16.26 0.05
C TYR A 249 12.68 -16.53 -1.31
N ILE A 250 11.39 -16.18 -1.49
CA ILE A 250 10.62 -16.45 -2.72
C ILE A 250 9.91 -15.22 -3.30
N ALA A 251 10.07 -15.00 -4.60
CA ALA A 251 9.21 -14.10 -5.39
C ALA A 251 8.42 -14.88 -6.45
N ILE A 252 7.19 -14.48 -6.77
CA ILE A 252 6.30 -15.21 -7.69
C ILE A 252 5.80 -14.32 -8.83
N ASP A 253 6.00 -14.78 -10.08
CA ASP A 253 5.43 -14.17 -11.29
C ASP A 253 4.56 -15.17 -12.05
N GLY A 254 3.24 -15.05 -11.86
CA GLY A 254 2.26 -15.95 -12.45
C GLY A 254 2.46 -17.41 -12.00
N ASP A 255 2.83 -18.27 -12.95
CA ASP A 255 3.04 -19.71 -12.73
C ASP A 255 4.51 -20.07 -12.39
N VAL A 256 5.38 -19.07 -12.19
CA VAL A 256 6.81 -19.24 -11.91
C VAL A 256 7.15 -18.64 -10.55
N ALA A 257 7.87 -19.39 -9.72
CA ALA A 257 8.53 -18.86 -8.53
C ALA A 257 10.04 -18.76 -8.75
N TYR A 258 10.64 -17.74 -8.15
CA TYR A 258 12.08 -17.53 -8.06
C TYR A 258 12.45 -17.67 -6.60
N ALA A 259 13.48 -18.46 -6.29
CA ALA A 259 13.94 -18.68 -4.93
C ALA A 259 15.40 -18.25 -4.78
N ALA A 260 15.69 -17.38 -3.82
CA ALA A 260 17.06 -17.07 -3.43
C ALA A 260 17.72 -18.32 -2.85
N LEU A 261 18.97 -18.55 -3.24
CA LEU A 261 19.87 -19.57 -2.67
C LEU A 261 21.09 -18.80 -2.13
N GLN A 262 20.93 -18.16 -0.98
CA GLN A 262 21.76 -17.05 -0.52
C GLN A 262 23.25 -17.44 -0.43
N GLU A 263 23.58 -18.48 0.34
CA GLU A 263 24.93 -19.03 0.53
C GLU A 263 25.50 -19.52 -0.81
N ASN A 264 24.63 -19.98 -1.71
CA ASN A 264 25.03 -20.54 -3.00
C ASN A 264 25.27 -19.46 -4.08
N ASN A 265 25.00 -18.18 -3.81
CA ASN A 265 25.13 -17.07 -4.76
C ASN A 265 24.28 -17.28 -6.03
N ALA A 266 23.03 -17.71 -5.84
CA ALA A 266 22.18 -18.17 -6.94
C ALA A 266 20.68 -17.91 -6.74
N ILE A 267 19.92 -18.01 -7.85
CA ILE A 267 18.46 -18.01 -7.86
C ILE A 267 17.96 -19.27 -8.56
N ALA A 268 17.05 -20.02 -7.94
CA ALA A 268 16.35 -21.14 -8.55
C ALA A 268 15.04 -20.69 -9.23
N VAL A 269 14.78 -21.17 -10.43
CA VAL A 269 13.52 -20.91 -11.17
C VAL A 269 12.62 -22.14 -11.09
N VAL A 270 11.40 -21.99 -10.59
CA VAL A 270 10.49 -23.10 -10.28
C VAL A 270 9.17 -22.96 -11.02
N ASP A 271 8.78 -24.02 -11.71
CA ASP A 271 7.44 -24.14 -12.31
C ASP A 271 6.43 -24.60 -11.27
N LEU A 272 5.43 -23.76 -10.96
CA LEU A 272 4.45 -24.06 -9.91
C LEU A 272 3.50 -25.18 -10.32
N ALA A 273 3.10 -25.22 -11.60
CA ALA A 273 2.16 -26.23 -12.10
C ALA A 273 2.71 -27.66 -12.00
N SER A 274 4.00 -27.86 -12.26
CA SER A 274 4.68 -29.16 -12.17
C SER A 274 5.44 -29.37 -10.85
N ALA A 275 5.72 -28.31 -10.10
CA ALA A 275 6.62 -28.30 -8.94
C ALA A 275 8.00 -28.85 -9.33
N THR A 276 8.65 -28.21 -10.29
CA THR A 276 9.99 -28.60 -10.74
C THR A 276 10.91 -27.39 -10.87
N VAL A 277 12.16 -27.55 -10.41
CA VAL A 277 13.22 -26.56 -10.65
C VAL A 277 13.58 -26.61 -12.14
N GLN A 278 13.24 -25.55 -12.88
CA GLN A 278 13.49 -25.39 -14.31
C GLN A 278 14.91 -24.92 -14.60
N ASP A 279 15.44 -24.00 -13.81
CA ASP A 279 16.77 -23.41 -14.02
C ASP A 279 17.40 -22.98 -12.70
N ILE A 280 18.72 -22.75 -12.69
CA ILE A 280 19.45 -22.09 -11.60
C ILE A 280 20.37 -21.05 -12.23
N TRP A 281 20.26 -19.81 -11.78
CA TRP A 281 21.09 -18.69 -12.21
C TRP A 281 22.18 -18.44 -11.19
N ALA A 282 23.43 -18.37 -11.62
CA ALA A 282 24.48 -17.81 -10.77
C ALA A 282 24.45 -16.28 -10.87
N LEU A 283 24.60 -15.60 -9.73
CA LEU A 283 24.50 -14.14 -9.66
C LEU A 283 25.83 -13.44 -9.98
N GLY A 284 26.95 -14.18 -9.97
CA GLY A 284 28.27 -13.63 -10.22
C GLY A 284 28.81 -12.88 -9.01
N PHE A 285 29.66 -11.87 -9.22
CA PHE A 285 30.33 -11.17 -8.14
C PHE A 285 30.46 -9.67 -8.46
N LYS A 286 30.31 -8.82 -7.45
CA LYS A 286 30.57 -7.38 -7.55
C LYS A 286 32.07 -7.13 -7.56
N ASP A 287 32.58 -6.36 -8.53
CA ASP A 287 33.98 -5.93 -8.56
C ASP A 287 34.15 -4.62 -7.79
N HIS A 288 34.77 -4.68 -6.61
CA HIS A 288 35.01 -3.52 -5.75
C HIS A 288 36.18 -2.63 -6.22
N SER A 289 36.82 -2.95 -7.35
CA SER A 289 37.80 -2.07 -7.99
C SER A 289 37.16 -1.01 -8.90
N VAL A 290 35.86 -1.14 -9.17
CA VAL A 290 35.10 -0.23 -10.02
C VAL A 290 34.66 1.00 -9.21
N ALA A 291 34.84 2.20 -9.79
CA ALA A 291 34.38 3.42 -9.15
C ALA A 291 32.85 3.41 -8.97
N GLY A 292 32.38 3.70 -7.75
CA GLY A 292 30.98 3.57 -7.34
C GLY A 292 30.63 2.20 -6.75
N ASN A 293 31.60 1.28 -6.64
CA ASN A 293 31.46 0.01 -5.91
C ASN A 293 32.43 -0.03 -4.72
N GLY A 294 32.73 1.10 -4.07
CA GLY A 294 33.57 1.09 -2.88
C GLY A 294 32.91 0.39 -1.69
N LEU A 295 33.68 0.19 -0.63
CA LEU A 295 33.18 -0.17 0.70
C LEU A 295 34.13 0.36 1.76
N ASP A 296 33.64 0.56 2.98
CA ASP A 296 34.50 0.67 4.16
C ASP A 296 34.88 -0.73 4.64
N ALA A 297 36.18 -1.05 4.65
CA ALA A 297 36.68 -2.42 4.78
C ALA A 297 37.14 -2.78 6.19
N SER A 298 37.23 -1.81 7.10
CA SER A 298 37.88 -2.02 8.38
C SER A 298 37.31 -1.16 9.49
N ASP A 299 37.07 -1.78 10.63
CA ASP A 299 36.74 -1.11 11.90
C ASP A 299 37.97 -0.48 12.59
N ARG A 300 39.13 -0.37 11.91
CA ARG A 300 40.45 -0.04 12.50
C ARG A 300 41.32 0.88 11.63
N ASP A 301 40.76 1.96 11.09
CA ASP A 301 41.46 2.79 10.08
C ASP A 301 41.38 4.32 10.32
N PRO A 302 42.28 4.89 11.15
CA PRO A 302 43.43 4.24 11.81
C PRO A 302 43.06 3.48 13.10
N GLU A 303 43.88 2.48 13.47
CA GLU A 303 43.65 1.50 14.55
C GLU A 303 43.08 2.05 15.88
N ASP A 304 43.51 3.25 16.29
CA ASP A 304 43.13 3.89 17.56
C ASP A 304 41.98 4.92 17.44
N ALA A 305 41.48 5.19 16.24
CA ALA A 305 40.44 6.19 15.95
C ALA A 305 39.86 6.03 14.54
N SER A 306 39.09 4.96 14.30
CA SER A 306 38.48 4.61 13.02
C SER A 306 37.69 5.78 12.41
N THR A 307 37.62 5.82 11.09
CA THR A 307 36.95 6.89 10.34
C THR A 307 36.30 6.33 9.10
N VAL A 308 35.17 6.90 8.66
CA VAL A 308 34.54 6.53 7.38
C VAL A 308 35.56 6.59 6.22
N ASN A 309 35.83 5.44 5.60
CA ASN A 309 36.87 5.23 4.60
C ASN A 309 36.39 4.31 3.47
N ILE A 310 35.33 4.75 2.80
CA ILE A 310 34.79 4.07 1.62
C ILE A 310 35.77 4.24 0.44
N ASP A 311 36.42 3.16 0.01
CA ASP A 311 37.36 3.15 -1.12
C ASP A 311 37.18 1.90 -2.00
N THR A 312 37.85 1.90 -3.16
CA THR A 312 37.87 0.80 -4.13
C THR A 312 39.10 -0.07 -3.95
N TYR A 313 38.92 -1.39 -4.09
CA TYR A 313 39.97 -2.38 -3.81
C TYR A 313 40.15 -3.33 -5.00
N ALA A 314 41.32 -3.26 -5.63
CA ALA A 314 41.67 -4.20 -6.69
C ALA A 314 41.88 -5.61 -6.12
N GLY A 315 41.27 -6.61 -6.76
CA GLY A 315 41.36 -8.00 -6.32
C GLY A 315 40.41 -8.38 -5.19
N LEU A 316 39.50 -7.48 -4.80
CA LEU A 316 38.39 -7.73 -3.89
C LEU A 316 37.08 -7.77 -4.67
N PHE A 317 36.25 -8.76 -4.36
CA PHE A 317 34.91 -8.92 -4.92
C PHE A 317 33.89 -9.09 -3.80
N GLY A 318 32.63 -8.72 -4.03
CA GLY A 318 31.51 -9.00 -3.14
C GLY A 318 30.65 -10.11 -3.73
N VAL A 319 30.16 -11.01 -2.89
CA VAL A 319 29.25 -12.09 -3.32
C VAL A 319 27.81 -11.57 -3.32
N TYR A 320 27.06 -11.79 -4.40
CA TYR A 320 25.65 -11.43 -4.45
C TYR A 320 24.84 -12.49 -3.67
N GLN A 321 24.62 -12.23 -2.39
CA GLN A 321 23.95 -13.12 -1.46
C GLN A 321 22.64 -12.45 -1.06
N PRO A 322 21.55 -12.70 -1.81
CA PRO A 322 20.30 -12.05 -1.53
C PRO A 322 19.54 -12.78 -0.44
N ASP A 323 19.15 -12.04 0.60
CA ASP A 323 18.15 -12.49 1.56
C ASP A 323 16.76 -12.16 1.00
N GLY A 324 16.27 -10.94 1.26
CA GLY A 324 15.01 -10.44 0.73
C GLY A 324 15.00 -10.30 -0.80
N MET A 325 13.87 -10.68 -1.41
CA MET A 325 13.62 -10.51 -2.83
C MET A 325 12.16 -10.26 -3.15
N ASP A 326 11.89 -9.34 -4.08
CA ASP A 326 10.55 -9.07 -4.60
C ASP A 326 10.56 -8.92 -6.13
N ILE A 327 9.39 -8.92 -6.77
CA ILE A 327 9.21 -8.89 -8.22
C ILE A 327 8.22 -7.80 -8.65
N PHE A 328 8.55 -7.10 -9.74
CA PHE A 328 7.68 -6.11 -10.35
C PHE A 328 7.70 -6.18 -11.86
N ALA A 329 6.69 -5.59 -12.48
CA ALA A 329 6.60 -5.47 -13.93
C ALA A 329 6.89 -4.03 -14.37
N ALA A 330 7.78 -3.86 -15.35
CA ALA A 330 8.02 -2.58 -15.99
C ALA A 330 8.10 -2.75 -17.52
N ASN A 331 7.40 -1.89 -18.26
CA ASN A 331 7.36 -1.93 -19.73
C ASN A 331 6.99 -3.30 -20.33
N GLY A 332 6.13 -4.06 -19.63
CA GLY A 332 5.68 -5.40 -20.06
C GLY A 332 6.70 -6.52 -19.87
N SER A 333 7.72 -6.34 -19.03
CA SER A 333 8.67 -7.37 -18.59
C SER A 333 8.76 -7.38 -17.07
N SER A 334 8.96 -8.55 -16.49
CA SER A 334 9.13 -8.70 -15.04
C SER A 334 10.60 -8.63 -14.64
N TYR A 335 10.87 -8.11 -13.45
CA TYR A 335 12.19 -7.91 -12.88
C TYR A 335 12.19 -8.30 -11.40
N LEU A 336 13.27 -8.94 -10.96
CA LEU A 336 13.52 -9.23 -9.55
C LEU A 336 14.35 -8.11 -8.94
N VAL A 337 14.03 -7.73 -7.70
CA VAL A 337 14.82 -6.83 -6.87
C VAL A 337 15.34 -7.65 -5.69
N THR A 338 16.64 -7.62 -5.45
CA THR A 338 17.27 -8.42 -4.37
C THR A 338 18.06 -7.53 -3.43
N ALA A 339 17.94 -7.77 -2.12
CA ALA A 339 18.72 -7.13 -1.07
C ALA A 339 19.93 -8.03 -0.74
N ASN A 340 21.14 -7.59 -1.07
CA ASN A 340 22.33 -8.44 -1.02
C ASN A 340 23.03 -8.37 0.35
N GLU A 341 22.43 -9.02 1.34
CA GLU A 341 22.80 -9.01 2.75
C GLU A 341 24.20 -9.58 3.00
N GLY A 342 24.38 -10.90 2.89
CA GLY A 342 25.71 -11.50 2.91
C GLY A 342 25.90 -12.75 3.74
N ASP A 343 24.87 -13.49 4.11
CA ASP A 343 25.01 -14.53 5.11
C ASP A 343 25.98 -15.66 4.76
N ALA A 344 26.60 -16.19 5.80
CA ALA A 344 27.68 -17.15 5.70
C ALA A 344 27.22 -18.53 6.16
N ARG A 345 27.76 -19.59 5.55
CA ARG A 345 27.48 -20.93 6.05
C ARG A 345 28.36 -21.24 7.26
N GLU A 346 27.79 -21.22 8.46
CA GLU A 346 28.53 -21.50 9.71
C GLU A 346 27.77 -22.39 10.71
N TRP A 347 28.07 -23.68 10.71
CA TRP A 347 27.42 -24.65 11.60
C TRP A 347 28.43 -25.38 12.49
N GLY A 348 28.24 -25.27 13.81
CA GLY A 348 29.05 -25.93 14.84
C GLY A 348 30.54 -25.59 14.78
N ASP A 349 31.37 -26.54 14.33
CA ASP A 349 32.84 -26.37 14.23
C ASP A 349 33.27 -25.86 12.84
N TYR A 350 32.36 -25.76 11.87
CA TYR A 350 32.64 -25.21 10.54
C TYR A 350 32.31 -23.72 10.51
N VAL A 351 33.30 -22.91 10.11
CA VAL A 351 33.19 -21.46 9.97
C VAL A 351 33.78 -21.12 8.62
N GLU A 352 32.96 -20.58 7.72
CA GLU A 352 33.41 -20.16 6.38
C GLU A 352 34.23 -18.86 6.39
N PRO A 353 33.82 -17.80 7.12
CA PRO A 353 34.53 -16.53 7.09
C PRO A 353 35.90 -16.60 7.77
N GLU A 354 36.87 -15.87 7.23
CA GLU A 354 38.19 -15.68 7.83
C GLU A 354 38.66 -14.24 7.61
N ARG A 355 39.47 -13.73 8.54
CA ARG A 355 40.07 -12.39 8.43
C ARG A 355 41.15 -12.40 7.36
N VAL A 356 41.19 -11.41 6.48
CA VAL A 356 42.23 -11.32 5.42
C VAL A 356 43.65 -11.38 5.97
N LYS A 357 43.94 -10.80 7.15
CA LYS A 357 45.28 -10.84 7.75
C LYS A 357 45.74 -12.23 8.19
N ASP A 358 44.79 -13.14 8.37
CA ASP A 358 45.02 -14.53 8.76
C ASP A 358 45.14 -15.45 7.53
N LEU A 359 44.91 -14.92 6.32
CA LEU A 359 45.08 -15.60 5.04
C LEU A 359 46.45 -15.33 4.38
N ASP A 360 46.98 -16.35 3.69
CA ASP A 360 48.14 -16.19 2.83
C ASP A 360 47.70 -15.62 1.46
N VAL A 361 47.79 -14.30 1.27
CA VAL A 361 47.48 -13.65 -0.02
C VAL A 361 48.65 -13.78 -1.00
N CYS A 362 48.37 -14.17 -2.25
CA CYS A 362 49.39 -14.38 -3.27
C CYS A 362 50.17 -13.11 -3.56
N ALA A 363 51.49 -13.21 -3.69
CA ALA A 363 52.38 -12.05 -3.85
C ALA A 363 52.15 -11.23 -5.14
N ASP A 364 51.46 -11.79 -6.14
CA ASP A 364 51.03 -11.13 -7.37
C ASP A 364 49.56 -10.71 -7.38
N SER A 365 48.80 -11.01 -6.32
CA SER A 365 47.47 -10.44 -6.10
C SER A 365 47.57 -8.91 -5.91
N PRO A 366 46.66 -8.13 -6.49
CA PRO A 366 46.62 -6.68 -6.23
C PRO A 366 46.37 -6.33 -4.76
N ALA A 367 45.76 -7.24 -3.98
CA ALA A 367 45.47 -7.05 -2.55
C ALA A 367 46.66 -7.37 -1.62
N ALA A 368 47.77 -7.90 -2.14
CA ALA A 368 48.89 -8.41 -1.34
C ALA A 368 49.59 -7.38 -0.44
N ALA A 369 49.38 -6.09 -0.69
CA ALA A 369 49.95 -4.99 0.09
C ALA A 369 48.95 -4.37 1.08
N LEU A 370 47.74 -4.90 1.17
CA LEU A 370 46.59 -4.33 1.90
C LEU A 370 46.10 -5.27 3.02
N THR A 371 46.96 -6.13 3.56
CA THR A 371 46.58 -7.16 4.54
C THR A 371 46.72 -6.70 5.99
N GLU A 372 47.03 -5.42 6.23
CA GLU A 372 47.15 -4.85 7.58
C GLU A 372 45.77 -4.42 8.10
N ASP A 373 45.64 -4.24 9.42
CA ASP A 373 44.35 -3.91 10.05
C ASP A 373 43.75 -2.59 9.55
N GLU A 374 44.58 -1.60 9.17
CA GLU A 374 44.13 -0.31 8.61
C GLU A 374 43.64 -0.40 7.15
N ASP A 375 43.85 -1.55 6.49
CA ASP A 375 43.43 -1.81 5.10
C ASP A 375 42.38 -2.95 5.09
N LEU A 376 42.57 -4.01 4.29
CA LEU A 376 41.65 -5.16 4.23
C LEU A 376 41.85 -6.16 5.37
N GLY A 377 42.89 -6.05 6.19
CA GLY A 377 43.28 -7.09 7.15
C GLY A 377 42.19 -7.48 8.15
N ARG A 378 41.28 -6.55 8.46
CA ARG A 378 40.12 -6.80 9.30
C ARG A 378 38.94 -7.37 8.52
N LEU A 379 38.78 -7.08 7.23
CA LEU A 379 37.64 -7.57 6.46
C LEU A 379 37.49 -9.09 6.55
N GLU A 380 36.28 -9.55 6.80
CA GLU A 380 35.90 -10.97 6.77
C GLU A 380 35.56 -11.37 5.34
N VAL A 381 36.19 -12.44 4.87
CA VAL A 381 36.06 -12.96 3.50
C VAL A 381 35.82 -14.46 3.54
N THR A 382 35.16 -15.00 2.52
CA THR A 382 34.98 -16.45 2.39
C THR A 382 36.32 -17.14 2.09
N THR A 383 36.54 -18.29 2.72
CA THR A 383 37.69 -19.17 2.45
C THR A 383 37.47 -20.13 1.28
N GLU A 384 36.25 -20.18 0.72
CA GLU A 384 35.85 -21.15 -0.30
C GLU A 384 36.05 -20.63 -1.74
N LEU A 385 36.42 -19.34 -1.90
CA LEU A 385 36.68 -18.70 -3.18
C LEU A 385 38.10 -18.09 -3.26
N GLY A 386 38.63 -17.98 -4.47
CA GLY A 386 39.88 -17.25 -4.75
C GLY A 386 41.19 -17.98 -4.42
N PHE A 387 41.15 -19.16 -3.80
CA PHE A 387 42.34 -19.97 -3.48
C PHE A 387 43.03 -20.54 -4.73
N ASP A 388 44.33 -20.30 -4.86
CA ASP A 388 45.21 -20.87 -5.88
C ASP A 388 45.94 -22.11 -5.32
N GLU A 389 45.53 -23.30 -5.74
CA GLU A 389 46.12 -24.57 -5.31
C GLU A 389 47.62 -24.70 -5.66
N GLU A 390 48.08 -24.09 -6.77
CA GLU A 390 49.48 -24.15 -7.17
C GLU A 390 50.35 -23.19 -6.35
N GLY A 391 49.78 -22.05 -5.97
CA GLY A 391 50.40 -21.01 -5.15
C GLY A 391 50.38 -21.28 -3.65
N ASP A 392 49.42 -22.08 -3.18
CA ASP A 392 49.09 -22.27 -1.74
C ASP A 392 48.78 -20.90 -1.09
N CYS A 393 47.97 -20.09 -1.78
CA CYS A 393 47.63 -18.71 -1.40
C CYS A 393 46.33 -18.24 -2.08
N TYR A 394 45.75 -17.14 -1.62
CA TYR A 394 44.56 -16.52 -2.22
C TYR A 394 44.94 -15.49 -3.28
N SER A 395 44.48 -15.71 -4.51
CA SER A 395 44.74 -14.83 -5.67
C SER A 395 43.79 -13.64 -5.76
N ALA A 396 42.58 -13.82 -5.23
CA ALA A 396 41.53 -12.81 -5.07
C ALA A 396 40.81 -13.04 -3.73
N LEU A 397 40.14 -12.01 -3.25
CA LEU A 397 39.38 -12.00 -2.00
C LEU A 397 37.90 -11.77 -2.30
N TYR A 398 37.01 -12.38 -1.51
CA TYR A 398 35.56 -12.33 -1.70
C TYR A 398 34.89 -11.99 -0.37
N ALA A 399 34.43 -10.74 -0.24
CA ALA A 399 33.65 -10.28 0.90
C ALA A 399 32.24 -10.89 0.88
N HIS A 400 31.72 -11.11 2.07
CA HIS A 400 30.33 -11.51 2.28
C HIS A 400 29.39 -10.36 1.94
N GLY A 401 28.34 -10.69 1.17
CA GLY A 401 27.39 -9.71 0.64
C GLY A 401 27.98 -8.78 -0.42
N ALA A 402 27.08 -8.10 -1.13
CA ALA A 402 27.47 -7.05 -2.08
C ALA A 402 27.24 -5.64 -1.53
N ARG A 403 26.66 -5.53 -0.31
CA ARG A 403 26.33 -4.27 0.38
C ARG A 403 25.45 -3.33 -0.45
N SER A 404 24.60 -3.89 -1.30
CA SER A 404 23.74 -3.17 -2.24
C SER A 404 22.40 -3.88 -2.40
N PHE A 405 21.50 -3.25 -3.14
CA PHE A 405 20.44 -3.99 -3.82
C PHE A 405 20.75 -4.09 -5.32
N SER A 406 20.21 -5.12 -5.97
CA SER A 406 20.32 -5.33 -7.40
C SER A 406 18.96 -5.51 -8.06
N ILE A 407 18.86 -5.19 -9.35
CA ILE A 407 17.69 -5.50 -10.17
C ILE A 407 18.11 -6.45 -11.29
N TRP A 408 17.32 -7.50 -11.51
CA TRP A 408 17.59 -8.57 -12.48
C TRP A 408 16.40 -8.74 -13.42
N SER A 409 16.63 -8.98 -14.71
CA SER A 409 15.58 -9.52 -15.58
C SER A 409 15.31 -10.98 -15.27
N THR A 410 14.12 -11.47 -15.61
CA THR A 410 13.73 -12.88 -15.42
C THR A 410 14.42 -13.90 -16.35
N ASP A 411 15.51 -13.49 -17.00
CA ASP A 411 16.47 -14.37 -17.69
C ASP A 411 17.83 -14.46 -16.99
N GLY A 412 17.94 -13.89 -15.77
CA GLY A 412 19.16 -13.91 -14.95
C GLY A 412 20.17 -12.81 -15.29
N THR A 413 19.81 -11.78 -16.05
CA THR A 413 20.71 -10.66 -16.36
C THR A 413 20.56 -9.52 -15.34
N GLN A 414 21.66 -9.11 -14.69
CA GLN A 414 21.66 -7.90 -13.86
C GLN A 414 21.45 -6.64 -14.73
N VAL A 415 20.43 -5.84 -14.41
CA VAL A 415 20.11 -4.59 -15.12
C VAL A 415 20.53 -3.35 -14.35
N PHE A 416 20.65 -3.45 -13.03
CA PHE A 416 21.07 -2.38 -12.13
C PHE A 416 21.67 -2.97 -10.84
N ASP A 417 22.58 -2.21 -10.23
CA ASP A 417 23.08 -2.42 -8.86
C ASP A 417 23.37 -1.05 -8.24
N SER A 418 23.04 -0.87 -6.97
CA SER A 418 23.22 0.41 -6.27
C SER A 418 24.67 0.73 -5.89
N GLY A 419 25.63 -0.13 -6.24
CA GLY A 419 27.05 0.15 -6.02
C GLY A 419 27.37 0.29 -4.54
N ASP A 420 27.92 1.44 -4.15
CA ASP A 420 28.28 1.84 -2.79
C ASP A 420 27.31 2.86 -2.17
N ASP A 421 26.15 3.08 -2.81
CA ASP A 421 25.20 4.13 -2.42
C ASP A 421 24.79 4.02 -0.95
N PHE A 422 24.53 2.80 -0.44
CA PHE A 422 24.09 2.62 0.95
C PHE A 422 25.12 3.13 1.96
N GLU A 423 26.39 2.82 1.79
CA GLU A 423 27.44 3.34 2.67
C GLU A 423 27.64 4.85 2.52
N GLN A 424 27.60 5.37 1.29
CA GLN A 424 27.70 6.82 1.06
C GLN A 424 26.54 7.57 1.73
N ILE A 425 25.33 7.03 1.64
CA ILE A 425 24.12 7.64 2.20
C ILE A 425 24.13 7.55 3.73
N THR A 426 24.42 6.40 4.33
CA THR A 426 24.43 6.26 5.80
C THR A 426 25.52 7.12 6.43
N ALA A 427 26.70 7.20 5.81
CA ALA A 427 27.78 8.11 6.21
C ALA A 427 27.36 9.59 6.14
N ALA A 428 26.60 9.98 5.12
CA ALA A 428 26.12 11.36 4.98
C ALA A 428 24.97 11.68 5.94
N ALA A 429 24.04 10.75 6.13
CA ALA A 429 22.82 10.91 6.92
C ALA A 429 23.12 10.95 8.42
N ALA A 430 23.96 10.03 8.90
CA ALA A 430 24.29 9.88 10.31
C ALA A 430 25.76 9.51 10.51
N PRO A 431 26.72 10.43 10.25
CA PRO A 431 28.16 10.14 10.33
C PRO A 431 28.65 9.73 11.71
N GLY A 432 27.86 9.97 12.77
CA GLY A 432 28.21 9.53 14.13
C GLY A 432 27.82 8.08 14.43
N SER A 433 27.01 7.47 13.58
CA SER A 433 26.51 6.11 13.71
C SER A 433 26.67 5.28 12.43
N PHE A 434 27.73 5.59 11.67
CA PHE A 434 28.07 4.86 10.45
C PHE A 434 28.42 3.40 10.76
N ASN A 435 27.88 2.47 9.97
CA ASN A 435 28.05 1.01 10.09
C ASN A 435 27.99 0.51 11.55
N PHE A 436 27.02 1.01 12.31
CA PHE A 436 26.66 0.52 13.64
C PHE A 436 26.05 -0.88 13.56
N SER A 437 26.21 -1.64 14.64
CA SER A 437 25.41 -2.84 14.91
C SER A 437 23.96 -2.48 15.25
N ASN A 438 23.08 -3.48 15.30
CA ASN A 438 21.66 -3.30 15.66
C ASN A 438 21.36 -3.57 17.14
N ASP A 439 22.29 -4.13 17.90
CA ASP A 439 22.11 -4.52 19.31
C ASP A 439 22.71 -3.53 20.33
N ASP A 440 23.44 -2.50 19.89
CA ASP A 440 24.06 -1.48 20.75
C ASP A 440 23.93 -0.06 20.17
N ASN A 441 23.87 0.94 21.04
CA ASN A 441 23.88 2.38 20.69
C ASN A 441 25.10 3.11 21.28
N ASP A 442 26.04 2.39 21.90
CA ASP A 442 27.22 2.99 22.51
C ASP A 442 28.12 3.65 21.46
N ALA A 443 28.72 4.79 21.81
CA ALA A 443 29.64 5.51 20.92
C ALA A 443 30.91 4.72 20.53
N GLY A 444 31.13 3.55 21.14
CA GLY A 444 32.20 2.61 20.77
C GLY A 444 31.82 1.68 19.60
N ASP A 445 30.55 1.69 19.19
CA ASP A 445 29.99 0.89 18.10
C ASP A 445 30.12 1.57 16.73
N PHE A 446 30.67 2.80 16.70
CA PHE A 446 31.04 3.44 15.44
C PHE A 446 31.91 2.51 14.61
N ASP A 447 31.46 2.27 13.37
CA ASP A 447 32.21 1.56 12.35
C ASP A 447 32.41 0.06 12.66
N SER A 448 31.60 -0.50 13.57
CA SER A 448 31.74 -1.87 14.06
C SER A 448 31.35 -2.96 13.06
N ARG A 449 30.65 -2.60 11.97
CA ARG A 449 30.25 -3.52 10.90
C ARG A 449 31.05 -3.38 9.60
N SER A 450 31.96 -2.42 9.50
CA SER A 450 32.75 -2.20 8.26
C SER A 450 33.68 -3.36 7.93
N ASP A 451 34.22 -4.04 8.94
CA ASP A 451 35.00 -5.27 8.76
C ASP A 451 34.15 -6.51 8.41
N ALA A 452 32.82 -6.40 8.41
CA ALA A 452 31.86 -7.48 8.14
C ALA A 452 31.03 -7.20 6.86
N LYS A 453 29.71 -7.02 6.95
CA LYS A 453 28.81 -6.81 5.80
C LYS A 453 28.25 -5.36 5.73
N GLY A 454 28.78 -4.45 6.57
CA GLY A 454 28.54 -3.00 6.47
C GLY A 454 27.09 -2.61 6.80
N PRO A 455 26.33 -1.98 5.87
CA PRO A 455 24.94 -1.60 6.10
C PRO A 455 23.93 -2.75 6.23
N GLU A 456 24.21 -3.90 5.60
CA GLU A 456 23.42 -5.15 5.61
C GLU A 456 21.96 -4.95 5.14
N PRO A 457 21.73 -4.85 3.81
CA PRO A 457 20.38 -4.78 3.27
C PRO A 457 19.69 -6.14 3.33
N GLU A 458 18.55 -6.19 4.01
CA GLU A 458 17.91 -7.40 4.50
C GLU A 458 16.61 -7.68 3.74
N GLY A 459 15.50 -7.05 4.15
CA GLY A 459 14.24 -7.11 3.43
C GLY A 459 14.13 -6.13 2.27
N VAL A 460 13.37 -6.52 1.24
CA VAL A 460 12.89 -5.61 0.19
C VAL A 460 11.42 -5.85 -0.12
N VAL A 461 10.65 -4.77 -0.28
CA VAL A 461 9.28 -4.81 -0.79
C VAL A 461 9.08 -3.73 -1.85
N ILE A 462 8.23 -4.01 -2.84
CA ILE A 462 7.91 -3.10 -3.92
C ILE A 462 6.51 -2.50 -3.72
N GLY A 463 6.38 -1.21 -3.99
CA GLY A 463 5.12 -0.48 -3.92
C GLY A 463 4.95 0.54 -5.03
N GLU A 464 3.70 0.81 -5.40
CA GLU A 464 3.37 1.85 -6.38
C GLU A 464 2.76 3.06 -5.67
N VAL A 465 3.30 4.25 -5.95
CA VAL A 465 2.79 5.53 -5.44
C VAL A 465 2.65 6.47 -6.62
N GLY A 466 1.42 6.90 -6.89
CA GLY A 466 1.07 7.57 -8.15
C GLY A 466 1.39 6.66 -9.34
N ASP A 467 2.06 7.21 -10.36
CA ASP A 467 2.47 6.48 -11.57
C ASP A 467 3.89 5.86 -11.45
N ARG A 468 4.49 5.83 -10.25
CA ARG A 468 5.87 5.40 -10.03
C ARG A 468 5.94 4.13 -9.18
N THR A 469 6.89 3.27 -9.52
CA THR A 469 7.21 2.05 -8.78
C THR A 469 8.45 2.26 -7.93
N TYR A 470 8.40 1.87 -6.66
CA TYR A 470 9.48 2.07 -5.69
C TYR A 470 9.91 0.76 -5.06
N ALA A 471 11.22 0.61 -4.81
CA ALA A 471 11.76 -0.39 -3.90
C ALA A 471 11.99 0.25 -2.53
N PHE A 472 11.51 -0.43 -1.48
CA PHE A 472 11.78 -0.12 -0.08
C PHE A 472 12.69 -1.22 0.47
N ILE A 473 13.90 -0.86 0.91
CA ILE A 473 14.93 -1.79 1.37
C ILE A 473 15.24 -1.52 2.84
N GLY A 474 15.03 -2.52 3.70
CA GLY A 474 15.43 -2.47 5.11
C GLY A 474 16.92 -2.69 5.28
N LEU A 475 17.55 -1.96 6.21
CA LEU A 475 18.95 -2.16 6.59
C LEU A 475 18.99 -2.72 8.01
N GLU A 476 19.30 -4.00 8.17
CA GLU A 476 19.15 -4.71 9.44
C GLU A 476 20.11 -4.17 10.51
N ARG A 477 21.38 -3.90 10.16
CA ARG A 477 22.38 -3.41 11.14
C ARG A 477 22.22 -1.94 11.48
N VAL A 478 22.64 -1.06 10.57
CA VAL A 478 22.61 0.39 10.83
C VAL A 478 21.17 0.91 11.05
N GLY A 479 20.17 0.17 10.57
CA GLY A 479 18.75 0.47 10.72
C GLY A 479 18.21 1.34 9.59
N GLY A 480 16.89 1.44 9.55
CA GLY A 480 16.15 2.30 8.63
C GLY A 480 15.84 1.67 7.28
N VAL A 481 15.16 2.47 6.45
CA VAL A 481 14.67 2.06 5.12
C VAL A 481 15.23 2.99 4.06
N MET A 482 15.84 2.40 3.04
CA MET A 482 16.24 3.05 1.80
C MET A 482 15.11 2.97 0.77
N VAL A 483 14.85 4.06 0.05
CA VAL A 483 13.82 4.10 -0.99
C VAL A 483 14.43 4.50 -2.33
N TYR A 484 14.15 3.72 -3.36
CA TYR A 484 14.56 3.98 -4.74
C TYR A 484 13.36 3.99 -5.67
N ASP A 485 13.31 4.95 -6.59
CA ASP A 485 12.41 4.89 -7.73
C ASP A 485 13.00 3.89 -8.75
N ILE A 486 12.26 2.82 -9.02
CA ILE A 486 12.65 1.74 -9.94
C ILE A 486 11.76 1.69 -11.19
N THR A 487 10.93 2.72 -11.42
CA THR A 487 10.01 2.83 -12.56
C THR A 487 10.74 2.58 -13.89
N THR A 488 12.00 3.01 -13.98
CA THR A 488 12.93 2.62 -15.04
C THR A 488 14.03 1.72 -14.47
N PRO A 489 13.93 0.38 -14.59
CA PRO A 489 14.81 -0.56 -13.88
C PRO A 489 16.32 -0.32 -14.07
N ALA A 490 16.76 0.03 -15.27
CA ALA A 490 18.17 0.26 -15.58
C ALA A 490 18.68 1.67 -15.19
N ALA A 491 17.82 2.50 -14.62
CA ALA A 491 18.11 3.87 -14.19
C ALA A 491 17.38 4.14 -12.86
N ALA A 492 17.47 3.21 -11.92
CA ALA A 492 16.93 3.40 -10.59
C ALA A 492 17.63 4.57 -9.88
N GLU A 493 16.88 5.36 -9.14
CA GLU A 493 17.36 6.60 -8.51
C GLU A 493 16.99 6.62 -7.02
N PHE A 494 17.94 7.03 -6.17
CA PHE A 494 17.71 7.19 -4.74
C PHE A 494 16.70 8.32 -4.47
N VAL A 495 15.76 8.07 -3.57
CA VAL A 495 14.71 9.03 -3.21
C VAL A 495 14.90 9.52 -1.78
N THR A 496 14.88 8.60 -0.80
CA THR A 496 15.00 8.95 0.61
C THR A 496 15.49 7.78 1.46
N TYR A 497 16.13 8.11 2.57
CA TYR A 497 16.49 7.21 3.65
C TYR A 497 15.88 7.73 4.95
N VAL A 498 15.18 6.87 5.68
CA VAL A 498 14.59 7.20 6.99
C VAL A 498 14.91 6.13 8.00
N ASN A 499 15.40 6.54 9.17
CA ASN A 499 15.72 5.65 10.27
C ASN A 499 15.11 6.18 11.58
N ASN A 500 14.15 5.44 12.12
CA ASN A 500 13.43 5.75 13.37
C ASN A 500 14.21 5.25 14.60
N ARG A 501 15.53 5.47 14.63
CA ARG A 501 16.44 5.11 15.72
C ARG A 501 17.03 6.35 16.40
N ASP A 502 16.94 6.43 17.72
CA ASP A 502 17.66 7.41 18.54
C ASP A 502 18.86 6.75 19.20
N VAL A 503 20.02 6.84 18.54
CA VAL A 503 21.30 6.31 19.01
C VAL A 503 21.81 6.96 20.31
N SER A 504 21.15 7.99 20.83
CA SER A 504 21.49 8.56 22.14
C SER A 504 20.78 7.89 23.32
N ALA A 505 19.76 7.07 23.03
CA ALA A 505 19.05 6.26 23.99
C ALA A 505 19.68 4.87 24.14
N ASP A 506 19.41 4.23 25.27
CA ASP A 506 19.78 2.84 25.55
C ASP A 506 19.06 1.92 24.55
N ALA A 507 19.78 1.06 23.84
CA ALA A 507 19.25 0.19 22.78
C ALA A 507 18.11 -0.72 23.30
N GLU A 508 18.20 -1.20 24.54
CA GLU A 508 17.16 -2.02 25.18
C GLU A 508 15.91 -1.21 25.57
N SER A 509 15.94 0.11 25.46
CA SER A 509 14.84 0.97 25.88
C SER A 509 13.94 1.35 24.70
N SER A 510 12.64 1.44 24.95
CA SER A 510 11.66 1.88 23.94
C SER A 510 11.90 3.30 23.39
N ALA A 511 12.78 4.09 24.03
CA ALA A 511 13.19 5.39 23.53
C ALA A 511 14.22 5.31 22.39
N ALA A 512 14.90 4.17 22.20
CA ALA A 512 15.80 3.94 21.07
C ALA A 512 15.05 3.84 19.74
N GLY A 513 13.76 3.48 19.76
CA GLY A 513 12.99 3.28 18.53
C GLY A 513 13.31 1.94 17.88
N ASP A 514 13.49 1.97 16.56
CA ASP A 514 13.57 0.77 15.72
C ASP A 514 15.01 0.26 15.55
N LEU A 515 15.19 -1.05 15.71
CA LEU A 515 16.47 -1.79 15.58
C LEU A 515 16.22 -3.14 14.91
N GLY A 516 16.99 -3.45 13.86
CA GLY A 516 16.87 -4.70 13.09
C GLY A 516 15.70 -4.75 12.11
N PRO A 517 15.50 -3.79 11.18
CA PRO A 517 14.50 -3.94 10.11
C PRO A 517 14.69 -5.25 9.34
N GLU A 518 13.65 -6.08 9.35
CA GLU A 518 13.69 -7.45 8.84
C GLU A 518 12.68 -7.62 7.70
N GLY A 519 11.41 -7.86 8.04
CA GLY A 519 10.30 -7.93 7.09
C GLY A 519 9.63 -6.58 6.84
N LEU A 520 9.25 -6.34 5.59
CA LEU A 520 8.53 -5.16 5.15
C LEU A 520 7.24 -5.54 4.42
N ALA A 521 6.19 -4.72 4.59
CA ALA A 521 4.97 -4.83 3.81
C ALA A 521 4.52 -3.45 3.31
N PHE A 522 4.36 -3.32 2.01
CA PHE A 522 3.73 -2.15 1.40
C PHE A 522 2.20 -2.31 1.41
N VAL A 523 1.48 -1.24 1.78
CA VAL A 523 0.02 -1.18 1.75
C VAL A 523 -0.39 0.00 0.87
N ALA A 524 -1.15 -0.29 -0.18
CA ALA A 524 -1.67 0.74 -1.07
C ALA A 524 -2.67 1.66 -0.35
N ALA A 525 -2.84 2.88 -0.87
CA ALA A 525 -3.78 3.87 -0.32
C ALA A 525 -5.20 3.32 -0.08
N ALA A 526 -5.71 2.53 -1.04
CA ALA A 526 -7.05 1.95 -0.99
C ALA A 526 -7.24 0.91 0.13
N ASP A 527 -6.16 0.27 0.58
CA ASP A 527 -6.15 -0.76 1.62
C ASP A 527 -5.66 -0.22 2.97
N SER A 528 -5.23 1.05 3.01
CA SER A 528 -4.71 1.71 4.20
C SER A 528 -5.82 2.41 4.99
N PRO A 529 -5.85 2.28 6.32
CA PRO A 529 -6.84 2.95 7.17
C PRO A 529 -6.70 4.48 7.18
N THR A 530 -5.56 4.99 6.69
CA THR A 530 -5.31 6.44 6.56
C THR A 530 -5.81 7.00 5.23
N GLY A 531 -6.12 6.15 4.25
CA GLY A 531 -6.40 6.56 2.86
C GLY A 531 -5.14 6.94 2.07
N GLU A 532 -3.95 6.85 2.67
CA GLU A 532 -2.64 7.12 2.04
C GLU A 532 -1.80 5.84 2.03
N PRO A 533 -0.88 5.65 1.07
CA PRO A 533 -0.01 4.48 1.07
C PRO A 533 0.84 4.41 2.34
N ALA A 534 1.10 3.20 2.81
CA ALA A 534 1.85 2.94 4.03
C ALA A 534 2.91 1.85 3.82
N LEU A 535 3.97 1.91 4.61
CA LEU A 535 4.99 0.88 4.72
C LEU A 535 5.02 0.37 6.16
N ILE A 536 4.85 -0.93 6.35
CA ILE A 536 4.96 -1.61 7.65
C ILE A 536 6.34 -2.24 7.72
N VAL A 537 7.05 -2.02 8.82
CA VAL A 537 8.40 -2.57 9.04
C VAL A 537 8.41 -3.34 10.36
N GLY A 538 8.72 -4.63 10.30
CA GLY A 538 9.08 -5.45 11.45
C GLY A 538 10.55 -5.20 11.82
N ASN A 539 10.83 -5.01 13.10
CA ASN A 539 12.18 -4.77 13.60
C ASN A 539 12.50 -5.81 14.67
N GLU A 540 13.30 -6.80 14.31
CA GLU A 540 13.41 -8.06 15.04
C GLU A 540 14.20 -7.95 16.35
N VAL A 541 15.27 -7.12 16.37
CA VAL A 541 16.06 -6.83 17.57
C VAL A 541 15.28 -5.97 18.57
N SER A 542 14.63 -4.90 18.14
CA SER A 542 13.84 -4.06 19.04
C SER A 542 12.47 -4.66 19.40
N GLY A 543 12.04 -5.69 18.67
CA GLY A 543 10.70 -6.28 18.80
C GLY A 543 9.59 -5.28 18.49
N THR A 544 9.85 -4.31 17.60
CA THR A 544 8.88 -3.27 17.21
C THR A 544 8.28 -3.54 15.83
N THR A 545 7.05 -3.07 15.64
CA THR A 545 6.41 -2.99 14.32
C THR A 545 6.00 -1.55 14.08
N THR A 546 6.63 -0.90 13.10
CA THR A 546 6.44 0.53 12.83
C THR A 546 5.70 0.74 11.52
N VAL A 547 4.69 1.62 11.54
CA VAL A 547 3.96 2.06 10.34
C VAL A 547 4.54 3.39 9.89
N PHE A 548 5.03 3.44 8.65
CA PHE A 548 5.42 4.67 7.97
C PHE A 548 4.32 5.08 6.99
N GLY A 549 3.87 6.32 7.08
CA GLY A 549 3.04 6.94 6.05
C GLY A 549 3.92 7.39 4.90
N ILE A 550 3.42 7.21 3.68
CA ILE A 550 4.11 7.56 2.45
C ILE A 550 3.40 8.76 1.84
N THR A 551 4.09 9.88 1.71
CA THR A 551 3.55 11.09 1.06
C THR A 551 4.13 11.19 -0.34
N ASP A 552 3.26 11.21 -1.36
CA ASP A 552 3.64 11.55 -2.73
C ASP A 552 3.94 13.06 -2.81
N LEU A 553 5.21 13.41 -3.05
CA LEU A 553 5.65 14.81 -3.17
C LEU A 553 5.43 15.36 -4.59
N LEU A 554 5.04 14.52 -5.53
CA LEU A 554 4.70 14.90 -6.90
C LEU A 554 3.19 15.03 -7.11
N ALA A 555 2.37 14.51 -6.19
CA ALA A 555 0.93 14.70 -6.22
C ALA A 555 0.58 16.20 -6.21
N PRO A 556 -0.38 16.64 -7.03
CA PRO A 556 -0.82 18.03 -7.02
C PRO A 556 -1.45 18.35 -5.66
N GLU A 557 -1.19 19.54 -5.12
CA GLU A 557 -2.00 20.05 -4.01
C GLU A 557 -3.41 20.36 -4.54
N THR A 558 -4.45 19.78 -3.95
CA THR A 558 -5.83 19.90 -4.46
C THR A 558 -6.75 20.69 -3.52
N THR A 559 -7.80 21.27 -4.11
CA THR A 559 -8.98 21.78 -3.41
C THR A 559 -10.10 20.75 -3.56
N GLU A 560 -10.51 20.17 -2.43
CA GLU A 560 -11.63 19.23 -2.37
C GLU A 560 -12.95 19.99 -2.26
N ILE A 561 -13.85 19.79 -3.22
CA ILE A 561 -15.15 20.47 -3.36
C ILE A 561 -16.27 19.43 -3.35
N GLN A 562 -17.33 19.71 -2.61
CA GLN A 562 -18.54 18.90 -2.61
C GLN A 562 -19.69 19.65 -3.27
N VAL A 563 -20.44 18.97 -4.13
CA VAL A 563 -21.71 19.48 -4.67
C VAL A 563 -22.83 18.53 -4.29
N LEU A 564 -23.63 18.94 -3.32
CA LEU A 564 -24.86 18.28 -2.93
C LEU A 564 -25.97 18.73 -3.88
N THR A 565 -26.72 17.80 -4.46
CA THR A 565 -27.83 18.13 -5.36
C THR A 565 -29.14 17.49 -4.91
N ILE A 566 -30.23 18.23 -5.04
CA ILE A 566 -31.60 17.69 -5.00
C ILE A 566 -32.29 17.84 -6.35
N ASN A 567 -33.24 16.97 -6.61
CA ASN A 567 -34.16 17.08 -7.74
C ASN A 567 -35.58 16.70 -7.28
N ASP A 568 -36.58 17.25 -7.96
CA ASP A 568 -37.98 16.87 -7.79
C ASP A 568 -38.47 17.01 -6.34
N PHE A 569 -38.02 18.04 -5.63
CA PHE A 569 -38.40 18.26 -4.23
C PHE A 569 -39.91 18.52 -4.07
N HIS A 570 -40.54 19.12 -5.08
CA HIS A 570 -41.98 19.36 -5.19
C HIS A 570 -42.64 19.88 -3.91
N GLY A 571 -41.99 20.76 -3.16
CA GLY A 571 -42.53 21.29 -1.91
C GLY A 571 -42.93 20.26 -0.85
N ARG A 572 -42.16 19.17 -0.71
CA ARG A 572 -42.30 18.21 0.39
C ARG A 572 -41.61 18.74 1.65
N LEU A 573 -42.23 19.76 2.26
CA LEU A 573 -41.73 20.41 3.46
C LEU A 573 -41.67 19.50 4.69
N GLU A 574 -42.62 18.56 4.78
CA GLU A 574 -42.77 17.65 5.92
C GLU A 574 -42.32 16.24 5.55
N GLY A 575 -41.60 15.58 6.46
CA GLY A 575 -41.20 14.18 6.30
C GLY A 575 -42.35 13.19 6.53
N ASP A 576 -42.22 11.97 6.02
CA ASP A 576 -43.22 10.91 6.16
C ASP A 576 -42.64 9.50 6.34
N SER A 577 -43.54 8.52 6.56
CA SER A 577 -43.17 7.12 6.74
C SER A 577 -42.81 6.38 5.43
N TYR A 578 -42.82 7.06 4.29
CA TYR A 578 -42.52 6.52 2.96
C TYR A 578 -41.13 6.97 2.45
N GLY A 579 -40.32 7.56 3.34
CA GLY A 579 -38.93 7.91 3.07
C GLY A 579 -38.71 9.38 2.71
N VAL A 580 -39.76 10.21 2.67
CA VAL A 580 -39.61 11.65 2.50
C VAL A 580 -39.00 12.22 3.79
N ALA A 581 -37.86 12.92 3.68
CA ALA A 581 -37.18 13.47 4.85
C ALA A 581 -37.79 14.79 5.34
N GLY A 582 -38.26 15.63 4.41
CA GLY A 582 -38.72 16.99 4.68
C GLY A 582 -37.59 18.02 4.67
N ALA A 583 -37.93 19.29 4.45
CA ALA A 583 -36.95 20.35 4.24
C ALA A 583 -35.98 20.53 5.42
N ALA A 584 -36.46 20.40 6.66
CA ALA A 584 -35.61 20.57 7.83
C ALA A 584 -34.54 19.48 7.94
N VAL A 585 -34.83 18.23 7.55
CA VAL A 585 -33.83 17.16 7.54
C VAL A 585 -32.82 17.37 6.42
N ILE A 586 -33.26 17.88 5.26
CA ILE A 586 -32.35 18.30 4.18
C ILE A 586 -31.37 19.36 4.68
N GLY A 587 -31.86 20.43 5.33
CA GLY A 587 -30.99 21.48 5.88
C GLY A 587 -30.00 20.95 6.91
N GLY A 588 -30.42 20.02 7.77
CA GLY A 588 -29.50 19.41 8.73
C GLY A 588 -28.49 18.45 8.10
N ALA A 589 -28.84 17.80 7.00
CA ALA A 589 -27.89 17.02 6.21
C ALA A 589 -26.85 17.94 5.54
N VAL A 590 -27.30 19.00 4.86
CA VAL A 590 -26.40 20.01 4.25
C VAL A 590 -25.43 20.58 5.29
N ALA A 591 -25.93 20.98 6.46
CA ALA A 591 -25.09 21.49 7.54
C ALA A 591 -24.07 20.47 8.07
N GLU A 592 -24.39 19.17 8.05
CA GLU A 592 -23.46 18.11 8.47
C GLU A 592 -22.35 17.91 7.43
N PHE A 593 -22.68 17.92 6.14
CA PHE A 593 -21.70 17.87 5.06
C PHE A 593 -20.81 19.13 5.02
N GLU A 594 -21.38 20.33 5.14
CA GLU A 594 -20.61 21.58 5.24
C GLU A 594 -19.66 21.62 6.44
N ALA A 595 -20.05 21.00 7.56
CA ALA A 595 -19.19 20.91 8.74
C ALA A 595 -18.01 19.94 8.52
N ALA A 596 -18.19 18.93 7.67
CA ALA A 596 -17.13 17.99 7.29
C ALA A 596 -16.21 18.60 6.22
N ASN A 597 -16.78 19.26 5.20
CA ASN A 597 -16.06 19.98 4.16
C ASN A 597 -16.65 21.41 3.98
N PRO A 598 -15.94 22.48 4.35
CA PRO A 598 -16.42 23.86 4.18
C PRO A 598 -16.53 24.29 2.71
N ASN A 599 -15.94 23.55 1.77
CA ASN A 599 -16.03 23.76 0.33
C ASN A 599 -17.23 23.00 -0.27
N THR A 600 -18.38 23.07 0.38
CA THR A 600 -19.61 22.40 -0.05
C THR A 600 -20.58 23.41 -0.68
N LEU A 601 -21.18 23.03 -1.80
CA LEU A 601 -22.27 23.74 -2.46
C LEU A 601 -23.53 22.88 -2.43
N PHE A 602 -24.68 23.48 -2.17
CA PHE A 602 -25.98 22.84 -2.25
C PHE A 602 -26.78 23.36 -3.45
N VAL A 603 -27.08 22.50 -4.40
CA VAL A 603 -27.71 22.85 -5.69
C VAL A 603 -28.96 22.03 -5.98
N SER A 604 -29.69 22.42 -7.02
CA SER A 604 -30.88 21.71 -7.45
C SER A 604 -31.06 21.62 -8.96
N ALA A 605 -31.43 20.43 -9.44
CA ALA A 605 -31.79 20.17 -10.83
C ALA A 605 -33.28 20.44 -11.16
N GLY A 606 -34.01 21.17 -10.31
CA GLY A 606 -35.37 21.66 -10.62
C GLY A 606 -36.53 20.86 -10.02
N ASP A 607 -37.76 21.28 -10.32
CA ASP A 607 -39.02 20.84 -9.70
C ASP A 607 -39.02 20.99 -8.18
N ASN A 608 -38.52 22.12 -7.69
CA ASN A 608 -38.55 22.52 -6.29
C ASN A 608 -39.95 22.95 -5.85
N ILE A 609 -40.70 23.53 -6.78
CA ILE A 609 -42.09 23.97 -6.61
C ILE A 609 -43.01 23.29 -7.64
N GLY A 610 -44.32 23.40 -7.45
CA GLY A 610 -45.29 22.69 -8.31
C GLY A 610 -45.32 21.19 -8.04
N GLY A 611 -46.36 20.50 -8.53
CA GLY A 611 -46.62 19.10 -8.15
C GLY A 611 -46.78 18.87 -6.63
N SER A 612 -47.00 19.94 -5.85
CA SER A 612 -46.69 19.97 -4.42
C SER A 612 -47.79 19.42 -3.51
N THR A 613 -47.41 19.09 -2.28
CA THR A 613 -48.37 18.74 -1.22
C THR A 613 -49.25 19.95 -0.86
N PHE A 614 -50.39 19.72 -0.21
CA PHE A 614 -51.29 20.81 0.17
C PHE A 614 -50.63 21.87 1.06
N THR A 615 -49.72 21.46 1.95
CA THR A 615 -48.99 22.35 2.87
C THR A 615 -48.24 23.45 2.11
N SER A 616 -47.57 23.06 1.02
CA SER A 616 -46.86 23.97 0.11
C SER A 616 -47.82 24.68 -0.86
N ALA A 617 -48.65 23.92 -1.57
CA ALA A 617 -49.48 24.43 -2.66
C ALA A 617 -50.53 25.44 -2.20
N SER A 618 -51.03 25.33 -0.95
CA SER A 618 -52.00 26.28 -0.38
C SER A 618 -51.43 27.68 -0.14
N GLN A 619 -50.10 27.82 -0.22
CA GLN A 619 -49.34 29.05 0.00
C GLN A 619 -48.51 29.40 -1.24
N ASP A 620 -48.99 28.99 -2.42
CA ASP A 620 -48.33 29.22 -3.70
C ASP A 620 -46.89 28.69 -3.77
N ASP A 621 -46.55 27.65 -3.00
CA ASP A 621 -45.22 27.01 -2.93
C ASP A 621 -44.06 27.91 -2.49
N LEU A 622 -44.36 29.14 -2.06
CA LEU A 622 -43.37 30.07 -1.52
C LEU A 622 -42.64 29.52 -0.29
N PRO A 623 -43.29 28.77 0.63
CA PRO A 623 -42.56 28.18 1.76
C PRO A 623 -41.51 27.15 1.35
N SER A 624 -41.63 26.53 0.17
CA SER A 624 -40.61 25.60 -0.34
C SER A 624 -39.34 26.31 -0.74
N ILE A 625 -39.49 27.46 -1.40
CA ILE A 625 -38.37 28.34 -1.71
C ILE A 625 -37.72 28.83 -0.42
N ASP A 626 -38.52 29.30 0.53
CA ASP A 626 -38.04 29.81 1.81
C ASP A 626 -37.25 28.75 2.58
N ALA A 627 -37.77 27.52 2.64
CA ALA A 627 -37.12 26.43 3.36
C ALA A 627 -35.83 25.95 2.69
N LEU A 628 -35.75 25.95 1.34
CA LEU A 628 -34.54 25.56 0.62
C LEU A 628 -33.46 26.64 0.70
N VAL A 629 -33.83 27.92 0.64
CA VAL A 629 -32.89 29.03 0.88
C VAL A 629 -32.33 28.97 2.30
N GLU A 630 -33.20 28.73 3.30
CA GLU A 630 -32.76 28.57 4.68
C GLU A 630 -31.89 27.32 4.87
N ALA A 631 -32.14 26.26 4.09
CA ALA A 631 -31.31 25.05 4.07
C ALA A 631 -29.98 25.23 3.32
N GLY A 632 -29.67 26.42 2.81
CA GLY A 632 -28.39 26.73 2.16
C GLY A 632 -28.36 26.55 0.64
N LEU A 633 -29.49 26.53 -0.08
CA LEU A 633 -29.46 26.31 -1.53
C LEU A 633 -28.75 27.46 -2.26
N ASP A 634 -27.65 27.14 -2.94
CA ASP A 634 -26.81 28.07 -3.71
C ASP A 634 -27.33 28.25 -5.13
N VAL A 635 -27.58 27.16 -5.85
CA VAL A 635 -27.94 27.19 -7.27
C VAL A 635 -29.16 26.32 -7.59
N GLY A 636 -30.09 26.81 -8.40
CA GLY A 636 -31.25 26.03 -8.84
C GLY A 636 -31.58 26.18 -10.33
N ALA A 637 -31.65 25.07 -11.05
CA ALA A 637 -32.26 24.99 -12.37
C ALA A 637 -33.79 25.01 -12.30
N VAL A 638 -34.45 25.36 -13.40
CA VAL A 638 -35.89 25.18 -13.55
C VAL A 638 -36.19 23.75 -13.99
N GLY A 639 -37.23 23.16 -13.41
CA GLY A 639 -37.93 22.01 -13.95
C GLY A 639 -39.24 22.41 -14.62
N ASN A 640 -40.00 21.42 -15.07
CA ASN A 640 -41.26 21.69 -15.76
C ASN A 640 -42.32 22.26 -14.82
N HIS A 641 -42.34 21.85 -13.55
CA HIS A 641 -43.34 22.26 -12.56
C HIS A 641 -43.12 23.69 -12.03
N GLU A 642 -41.93 24.29 -12.20
CA GLU A 642 -41.71 25.73 -12.00
C GLU A 642 -42.63 26.60 -12.89
N PHE A 643 -43.08 26.07 -14.03
CA PHE A 643 -43.94 26.77 -14.98
C PHE A 643 -45.46 26.53 -14.75
N ASP A 644 -45.86 25.75 -13.74
CA ASP A 644 -47.27 25.39 -13.47
C ASP A 644 -48.18 26.61 -13.32
N LYS A 645 -47.67 27.67 -12.67
CA LYS A 645 -48.39 28.93 -12.44
C LYS A 645 -48.12 30.00 -13.52
N GLY A 646 -47.35 29.64 -14.55
CA GLY A 646 -46.96 30.51 -15.67
C GLY A 646 -45.62 31.22 -15.47
N PHE A 647 -45.03 31.64 -16.59
CA PHE A 647 -43.70 32.25 -16.65
C PHE A 647 -43.60 33.56 -15.85
N ASP A 648 -44.66 34.40 -15.88
CA ASP A 648 -44.72 35.62 -15.08
C ASP A 648 -44.65 35.31 -13.58
N PHE A 649 -45.27 34.22 -13.10
CA PHE A 649 -45.20 33.84 -11.69
C PHE A 649 -43.78 33.41 -11.32
N LEU A 650 -43.14 32.58 -12.16
CA LEU A 650 -41.77 32.16 -11.96
C LEU A 650 -40.85 33.40 -11.82
N LEU A 651 -40.84 34.25 -12.84
CA LEU A 651 -39.90 35.38 -12.93
C LEU A 651 -40.20 36.51 -11.93
N ASP A 652 -41.45 36.89 -11.74
CA ASP A 652 -41.81 38.06 -10.93
C ASP A 652 -42.10 37.72 -9.46
N THR A 653 -42.30 36.44 -9.12
CA THR A 653 -42.73 36.01 -7.78
C THR A 653 -41.83 34.93 -7.17
N ALA A 654 -41.57 33.83 -7.86
CA ALA A 654 -40.76 32.73 -7.32
C ALA A 654 -39.27 33.09 -7.28
N THR A 655 -38.68 33.46 -8.43
CA THR A 655 -37.25 33.79 -8.53
C THR A 655 -36.81 34.88 -7.57
N PRO A 656 -37.53 36.01 -7.40
CA PRO A 656 -37.13 37.05 -6.46
C PRO A 656 -37.21 36.62 -4.99
N ARG A 657 -38.00 35.58 -4.67
CA ARG A 657 -38.14 35.06 -3.30
C ARG A 657 -36.91 34.27 -2.86
N PHE A 658 -36.22 33.65 -3.81
CA PHE A 658 -34.94 32.98 -3.59
C PHE A 658 -33.83 33.95 -3.16
N GLY A 659 -33.97 35.21 -3.57
CA GLY A 659 -32.99 36.26 -3.34
C GLY A 659 -32.75 36.94 -4.66
N ALA A 660 -33.32 38.13 -4.86
CA ALA A 660 -33.09 38.91 -6.07
C ALA A 660 -31.61 39.34 -6.14
N GLY A 661 -30.76 38.50 -6.74
CA GLY A 661 -29.41 38.82 -7.22
C GLY A 661 -28.56 39.63 -6.25
N ASP A 662 -28.22 39.08 -5.08
CA ASP A 662 -26.99 39.54 -4.44
C ASP A 662 -25.82 38.87 -5.19
N ALA A 663 -25.49 39.42 -6.36
CA ALA A 663 -24.37 38.98 -7.18
C ALA A 663 -23.01 39.02 -6.45
N ALA A 664 -22.98 39.51 -5.20
CA ALA A 664 -21.83 39.43 -4.31
C ALA A 664 -21.75 38.10 -3.51
N ALA A 665 -22.79 37.26 -3.52
CA ALA A 665 -22.88 36.01 -2.75
C ALA A 665 -23.01 34.73 -3.60
N GLY A 666 -23.03 34.81 -4.93
CA GLY A 666 -22.96 33.64 -5.84
C GLY A 666 -24.25 32.82 -6.00
N ALA A 667 -25.30 33.07 -5.23
CA ALA A 667 -26.54 32.29 -5.31
C ALA A 667 -27.46 32.70 -6.47
N THR A 668 -27.89 31.72 -7.28
CA THR A 668 -28.71 31.93 -8.50
C THR A 668 -29.81 30.88 -8.62
N TYR A 669 -31.05 31.30 -8.82
CA TYR A 669 -32.20 30.40 -9.02
C TYR A 669 -32.89 30.65 -10.34
N SER A 670 -33.48 29.58 -10.88
CA SER A 670 -34.17 29.55 -12.18
C SER A 670 -33.23 29.56 -13.40
N LEU A 671 -32.13 28.79 -13.35
CA LEU A 671 -31.30 28.58 -14.54
C LEU A 671 -32.07 27.81 -15.63
N GLY A 672 -31.97 28.26 -16.87
CA GLY A 672 -32.71 27.68 -18.00
C GLY A 672 -32.18 28.11 -19.36
N ALA A 673 -30.99 27.63 -19.72
CA ALA A 673 -30.27 27.95 -20.96
C ALA A 673 -31.04 27.62 -22.25
N ASN A 674 -31.97 26.66 -22.19
CA ASN A 674 -32.81 26.27 -23.33
C ASN A 674 -34.22 26.89 -23.30
N VAL A 675 -34.47 27.91 -22.46
CA VAL A 675 -35.75 28.63 -22.41
C VAL A 675 -35.61 29.96 -23.15
N TYR A 676 -36.31 30.08 -24.28
CA TYR A 676 -36.15 31.19 -25.21
C TYR A 676 -37.39 32.07 -25.34
N ALA A 677 -37.19 33.33 -25.70
CA ALA A 677 -38.29 34.18 -26.16
C ALA A 677 -38.84 33.61 -27.47
N LYS A 678 -40.16 33.44 -27.54
CA LYS A 678 -40.82 32.69 -28.61
C LYS A 678 -40.47 33.17 -30.01
N GLY A 679 -40.09 32.22 -30.87
CA GLY A 679 -39.69 32.47 -32.25
C GLY A 679 -38.27 33.03 -32.38
N THR A 680 -37.44 32.90 -31.34
CA THR A 680 -36.06 33.38 -31.28
C THR A 680 -35.18 32.37 -30.54
N GLU A 681 -33.86 32.54 -30.62
CA GLU A 681 -32.90 31.79 -29.81
C GLU A 681 -32.33 32.67 -28.68
N ASN A 682 -33.06 33.72 -28.26
CA ASN A 682 -32.65 34.59 -27.18
C ASN A 682 -33.10 34.00 -25.84
N PRO A 683 -32.18 33.63 -24.94
CA PRO A 683 -32.53 33.16 -23.59
C PRO A 683 -33.33 34.20 -22.82
N VAL A 684 -34.31 33.75 -22.04
CA VAL A 684 -35.14 34.60 -21.17
C VAL A 684 -34.95 34.34 -19.69
N LEU A 685 -34.14 33.33 -19.35
CA LEU A 685 -33.63 33.04 -18.02
C LEU A 685 -32.11 33.14 -18.04
N GLU A 686 -31.50 33.23 -16.86
CA GLU A 686 -30.04 33.07 -16.75
C GLU A 686 -29.66 31.65 -17.18
N GLU A 687 -28.58 31.54 -17.93
CA GLU A 687 -28.19 30.28 -18.57
C GLU A 687 -27.31 29.43 -17.66
N TYR A 688 -26.43 30.10 -16.91
CA TYR A 688 -25.51 29.50 -15.98
C TYR A 688 -25.23 30.42 -14.77
N SER A 689 -24.70 29.84 -13.70
CA SER A 689 -24.12 30.55 -12.55
C SER A 689 -22.70 30.07 -12.32
N ILE A 690 -21.84 30.88 -11.69
CA ILE A 690 -20.47 30.50 -11.31
C ILE A 690 -20.28 30.78 -9.83
N ALA A 691 -19.88 29.77 -9.07
CA ALA A 691 -19.47 29.87 -7.68
C ALA A 691 -17.93 29.85 -7.57
N ASP A 692 -17.36 30.64 -6.67
CA ASP A 692 -15.94 30.57 -6.30
C ASP A 692 -15.82 29.83 -4.97
N VAL A 693 -15.15 28.68 -4.98
CA VAL A 693 -14.96 27.80 -3.83
C VAL A 693 -13.47 27.67 -3.60
N ASP A 694 -12.96 28.38 -2.60
CA ASP A 694 -11.53 28.46 -2.26
C ASP A 694 -10.61 28.76 -3.47
N GLY A 695 -11.06 29.64 -4.36
CA GLY A 695 -10.32 30.02 -5.57
C GLY A 695 -10.41 29.02 -6.73
N VAL A 696 -11.36 28.07 -6.68
CA VAL A 696 -11.80 27.25 -7.81
C VAL A 696 -13.18 27.72 -8.27
N ARG A 697 -13.37 27.91 -9.57
CA ARG A 697 -14.60 28.43 -10.17
C ARG A 697 -15.45 27.28 -10.71
N VAL A 698 -16.59 27.04 -10.08
CA VAL A 698 -17.53 25.97 -10.48
C VAL A 698 -18.73 26.59 -11.20
N ALA A 699 -18.89 26.28 -12.48
CA ALA A 699 -20.04 26.68 -13.27
C ALA A 699 -21.17 25.66 -13.21
N PHE A 700 -22.39 26.15 -13.15
CA PHE A 700 -23.61 25.36 -13.22
C PHE A 700 -24.44 25.81 -14.41
N ILE A 701 -24.69 24.94 -15.37
CA ILE A 701 -25.57 25.19 -16.53
C ILE A 701 -26.94 24.61 -16.23
N GLY A 702 -28.02 25.38 -16.38
CA GLY A 702 -29.38 24.89 -16.17
C GLY A 702 -30.11 24.57 -17.47
N THR A 703 -30.77 23.41 -17.57
CA THR A 703 -31.69 23.11 -18.69
C THR A 703 -32.95 22.38 -18.21
N VAL A 704 -34.01 22.42 -19.03
CA VAL A 704 -35.29 21.76 -18.74
C VAL A 704 -35.81 21.00 -19.94
N THR A 705 -36.52 19.88 -19.74
CA THR A 705 -37.07 19.09 -20.84
C THR A 705 -37.94 19.92 -21.80
N PRO A 706 -37.78 19.80 -23.14
CA PRO A 706 -38.63 20.46 -24.13
C PRO A 706 -40.11 20.09 -24.00
N ASP A 707 -40.40 18.91 -23.42
CA ASP A 707 -41.75 18.44 -23.18
C ASP A 707 -42.52 19.31 -22.19
N THR A 708 -41.85 20.22 -21.47
CA THR A 708 -42.50 21.27 -20.65
C THR A 708 -43.58 22.01 -21.44
N ALA A 709 -43.36 22.25 -22.74
CA ALA A 709 -44.31 22.92 -23.65
C ALA A 709 -45.70 22.25 -23.71
N VAL A 710 -45.79 20.95 -23.41
CA VAL A 710 -47.03 20.17 -23.42
C VAL A 710 -47.49 19.73 -22.03
N MET A 711 -46.67 19.95 -20.98
CA MET A 711 -46.96 19.59 -19.60
C MET A 711 -47.65 20.71 -18.81
N VAL A 712 -47.39 21.98 -19.15
CA VAL A 712 -47.98 23.14 -18.45
C VAL A 712 -49.04 23.88 -19.26
N SER A 713 -49.70 24.86 -18.64
CA SER A 713 -50.75 25.66 -19.29
C SER A 713 -50.20 26.48 -20.46
N PRO A 714 -50.69 26.31 -21.70
CA PRO A 714 -50.20 27.06 -22.87
C PRO A 714 -50.37 28.58 -22.73
N ASP A 715 -51.36 29.04 -21.97
CA ASP A 715 -51.57 30.47 -21.71
C ASP A 715 -50.48 31.05 -20.81
N GLY A 716 -49.90 30.23 -19.91
CA GLY A 716 -48.86 30.65 -18.96
C GLY A 716 -47.45 30.72 -19.56
N ILE A 717 -47.24 30.12 -20.74
CA ILE A 717 -45.97 30.08 -21.46
C ILE A 717 -46.09 30.67 -22.87
N ALA A 718 -47.08 31.53 -23.10
CA ALA A 718 -47.47 31.97 -24.44
C ALA A 718 -46.35 32.72 -25.20
N ASP A 719 -45.42 33.35 -24.46
CA ASP A 719 -44.35 34.22 -24.95
C ASP A 719 -42.95 33.56 -24.92
N ILE A 720 -42.86 32.29 -24.51
CA ILE A 720 -41.61 31.53 -24.45
C ILE A 720 -41.69 30.22 -25.26
N GLU A 721 -40.54 29.60 -25.50
CA GLU A 721 -40.41 28.26 -26.07
C GLU A 721 -39.22 27.50 -25.44
N PHE A 722 -39.31 26.18 -25.43
CA PHE A 722 -38.29 25.30 -24.88
C PHE A 722 -37.53 24.65 -26.03
N GLY A 723 -36.23 24.96 -26.14
CA GLY A 723 -35.34 24.46 -27.16
C GLY A 723 -34.65 23.15 -26.78
N ASP A 724 -33.83 22.65 -27.69
CA ASP A 724 -33.03 21.43 -27.50
C ASP A 724 -31.99 21.64 -26.38
N GLN A 725 -32.00 20.74 -25.39
CA GLN A 725 -31.13 20.83 -24.21
C GLN A 725 -29.66 20.63 -24.57
N LEU A 726 -29.34 19.69 -25.47
CA LEU A 726 -27.98 19.40 -25.88
C LEU A 726 -27.36 20.60 -26.60
N VAL A 727 -28.13 21.21 -27.51
CA VAL A 727 -27.67 22.40 -28.23
C VAL A 727 -27.41 23.56 -27.27
N ALA A 728 -28.27 23.77 -26.26
CA ALA A 728 -28.07 24.83 -25.28
C ALA A 728 -26.89 24.53 -24.35
N ALA A 729 -26.80 23.32 -23.79
CA ALA A 729 -25.73 22.92 -22.88
C ALA A 729 -24.35 23.06 -23.54
N ASN A 730 -24.17 22.51 -24.75
CA ASN A 730 -22.89 22.61 -25.45
C ASN A 730 -22.56 24.04 -25.90
N ARG A 731 -23.56 24.86 -26.20
CA ARG A 731 -23.34 26.28 -26.53
C ARG A 731 -22.80 27.05 -25.31
N VAL A 732 -23.42 26.84 -24.15
CA VAL A 732 -23.05 27.55 -22.92
C VAL A 732 -21.72 27.02 -22.36
N ALA A 733 -21.50 25.71 -22.41
CA ALA A 733 -20.20 25.14 -22.02
C ALA A 733 -19.06 25.69 -22.89
N ALA A 734 -19.26 25.75 -24.21
CA ALA A 734 -18.28 26.37 -25.10
C ALA A 734 -18.04 27.85 -24.79
N GLU A 735 -19.06 28.62 -24.43
CA GLU A 735 -18.90 30.01 -24.00
C GLU A 735 -18.06 30.12 -22.71
N ILE A 736 -18.37 29.30 -21.70
CA ILE A 736 -17.64 29.26 -20.43
C ILE A 736 -16.17 28.90 -20.65
N THR A 737 -15.88 27.90 -21.50
CA THR A 737 -14.52 27.47 -21.81
C THR A 737 -13.76 28.48 -22.68
N GLU A 738 -14.38 29.01 -23.74
CA GLU A 738 -13.74 29.97 -24.66
C GLU A 738 -13.34 31.28 -23.95
N ASP A 739 -14.17 31.73 -23.01
CA ASP A 739 -13.94 32.94 -22.22
C ASP A 739 -13.17 32.68 -20.90
N ASP A 740 -12.76 31.43 -20.63
CA ASP A 740 -12.04 31.01 -19.42
C ASP A 740 -12.75 31.49 -18.15
N LEU A 741 -14.02 31.11 -18.00
CA LEU A 741 -14.88 31.58 -16.91
C LEU A 741 -14.91 30.64 -15.71
N ALA A 742 -14.74 29.34 -15.91
CA ALA A 742 -14.81 28.32 -14.87
C ALA A 742 -13.77 27.22 -15.06
N ASP A 743 -13.42 26.57 -13.96
CA ASP A 743 -12.46 25.47 -13.88
C ASP A 743 -13.18 24.11 -13.90
N VAL A 744 -14.44 24.06 -13.40
CA VAL A 744 -15.32 22.89 -13.45
C VAL A 744 -16.71 23.30 -13.96
N ILE A 745 -17.35 22.51 -14.82
CA ILE A 745 -18.66 22.77 -15.40
C ILE A 745 -19.63 21.61 -15.14
N ILE A 746 -20.69 21.89 -14.40
CA ILE A 746 -21.73 20.93 -14.04
C ILE A 746 -23.04 21.28 -14.76
N LEU A 747 -23.63 20.31 -15.44
CA LEU A 747 -24.95 20.45 -16.05
C LEU A 747 -26.04 20.03 -15.05
N LEU A 748 -26.86 20.98 -14.62
CA LEU A 748 -28.10 20.77 -13.90
C LEU A 748 -29.26 20.66 -14.90
N THR A 749 -29.69 19.44 -15.21
CA THR A 749 -30.72 19.18 -16.23
C THR A 749 -31.98 18.59 -15.64
N HIS A 750 -33.13 19.25 -15.88
CA HIS A 750 -34.42 18.69 -15.51
C HIS A 750 -35.00 17.82 -16.63
N ASP A 751 -34.34 16.69 -16.83
CA ASP A 751 -34.75 15.55 -17.66
C ASP A 751 -34.03 14.31 -17.09
N GLY A 752 -34.44 13.11 -17.47
CA GLY A 752 -33.88 11.89 -16.89
C GLY A 752 -34.21 10.61 -17.62
N ALA A 753 -33.52 9.53 -17.23
CA ALA A 753 -33.78 8.19 -17.78
C ALA A 753 -35.02 7.56 -17.15
N ALA A 754 -35.73 6.74 -17.92
CA ALA A 754 -36.91 6.03 -17.42
C ALA A 754 -36.59 4.87 -16.45
N THR A 755 -35.32 4.52 -16.28
CA THR A 755 -34.82 3.41 -15.47
C THR A 755 -33.53 3.81 -14.75
N ASP A 756 -33.12 3.02 -13.76
CA ASP A 756 -31.86 3.11 -13.02
C ASP A 756 -30.64 2.47 -13.72
N ALA A 757 -30.84 1.77 -14.84
CA ALA A 757 -29.76 1.07 -15.52
C ALA A 757 -28.81 2.02 -16.29
N CYS A 758 -27.55 2.14 -15.85
CA CYS A 758 -26.54 3.03 -16.48
C CYS A 758 -26.40 2.87 -18.00
N GLU A 759 -26.47 1.65 -18.52
CA GLU A 759 -26.37 1.39 -19.97
C GLU A 759 -27.50 2.07 -20.77
N SER A 760 -28.70 2.22 -20.21
CA SER A 760 -29.84 2.82 -20.92
C SER A 760 -29.71 4.34 -21.07
N LEU A 761 -28.95 4.99 -20.19
CA LEU A 761 -28.73 6.44 -20.20
C LEU A 761 -28.07 6.90 -21.51
N ILE A 762 -27.31 6.06 -22.21
CA ILE A 762 -26.66 6.41 -23.48
C ILE A 762 -27.12 5.57 -24.68
N SER A 763 -27.81 4.45 -24.46
CA SER A 763 -28.19 3.52 -25.53
C SER A 763 -29.63 3.66 -26.02
N ASP A 764 -30.51 4.26 -25.22
CA ASP A 764 -31.90 4.50 -25.63
C ASP A 764 -32.02 5.64 -26.65
N ASP A 765 -33.05 5.59 -27.51
CA ASP A 765 -33.35 6.66 -28.48
C ASP A 765 -34.31 7.69 -27.86
N THR A 766 -33.86 8.33 -26.77
CA THR A 766 -34.54 9.43 -26.09
C THR A 766 -33.77 10.75 -26.26
N ASP A 767 -34.40 11.88 -25.96
CA ASP A 767 -33.73 13.17 -26.02
C ASP A 767 -32.73 13.33 -24.86
N TYR A 768 -33.06 12.83 -23.66
CA TYR A 768 -32.11 12.71 -22.54
C TYR A 768 -30.89 11.85 -22.89
N SER A 769 -31.07 10.69 -23.51
CA SER A 769 -29.93 9.85 -23.89
C SER A 769 -29.01 10.50 -24.91
N LYS A 770 -29.58 11.32 -25.82
CA LYS A 770 -28.79 12.13 -26.76
C LYS A 770 -28.06 13.26 -26.05
N LEU A 771 -28.68 13.88 -25.03
CA LEU A 771 -28.04 14.89 -24.20
C LEU A 771 -26.82 14.29 -23.49
N VAL A 772 -26.99 13.19 -22.76
CA VAL A 772 -25.90 12.56 -22.00
C VAL A 772 -24.77 12.09 -22.92
N ALA A 773 -25.09 11.38 -24.00
CA ALA A 773 -24.07 10.87 -24.93
C ALA A 773 -23.43 11.96 -25.80
N GLY A 774 -24.08 13.11 -25.96
CA GLY A 774 -23.67 14.18 -26.87
C GLY A 774 -23.07 15.40 -26.19
N ALA A 775 -23.21 15.53 -24.86
CA ALA A 775 -22.67 16.64 -24.09
C ALA A 775 -21.16 16.76 -24.31
N SER A 776 -20.66 17.98 -24.54
CA SER A 776 -19.25 18.20 -24.86
C SER A 776 -18.34 17.77 -23.71
N ASP A 777 -17.07 17.49 -24.01
CA ASP A 777 -16.05 17.16 -23.01
C ASP A 777 -15.78 18.29 -22.01
N ASP A 778 -16.23 19.51 -22.30
CA ASP A 778 -16.15 20.63 -21.37
C ASP A 778 -17.10 20.51 -20.16
N ILE A 779 -18.11 19.63 -20.22
CA ILE A 779 -19.06 19.42 -19.11
C ILE A 779 -18.57 18.24 -18.27
N ASP A 780 -18.10 18.51 -17.06
CA ASP A 780 -17.45 17.53 -16.18
C ASP A 780 -18.43 16.60 -15.47
N ALA A 781 -19.67 17.05 -15.21
CA ALA A 781 -20.70 16.22 -14.58
C ALA A 781 -22.12 16.59 -15.02
N ILE A 782 -23.06 15.65 -14.87
CA ILE A 782 -24.48 15.87 -15.13
C ILE A 782 -25.30 15.47 -13.90
N ALA A 783 -25.94 16.44 -13.25
CA ALA A 783 -26.95 16.21 -12.23
C ALA A 783 -28.34 16.36 -12.85
N SER A 784 -29.13 15.29 -12.78
CA SER A 784 -30.39 15.14 -13.50
C SER A 784 -31.61 15.01 -12.57
N GLY A 785 -32.82 14.91 -13.13
CA GLY A 785 -34.08 14.87 -12.39
C GLY A 785 -35.24 14.30 -13.21
N HIS A 786 -36.46 14.78 -12.95
CA HIS A 786 -37.69 14.58 -13.73
C HIS A 786 -38.32 13.18 -13.65
N THR A 787 -37.52 12.12 -13.73
CA THR A 787 -38.03 10.74 -13.84
C THR A 787 -38.12 10.00 -12.51
N HIS A 788 -37.66 10.62 -11.43
CA HIS A 788 -37.68 10.12 -10.06
C HIS A 788 -36.92 8.80 -9.88
N GLN A 789 -35.84 8.61 -10.62
CA GLN A 789 -34.99 7.43 -10.54
C GLN A 789 -33.78 7.66 -9.63
N GLU A 790 -33.18 6.57 -9.16
CA GLU A 790 -31.92 6.58 -8.44
C GLU A 790 -30.84 6.00 -9.34
N TYR A 791 -29.84 6.81 -9.70
CA TYR A 791 -28.66 6.31 -10.39
C TYR A 791 -27.46 7.22 -10.13
N ALA A 792 -26.28 6.63 -10.08
CA ALA A 792 -25.00 7.31 -10.13
C ALA A 792 -24.07 6.49 -11.02
N CYS A 793 -23.82 7.00 -12.22
CA CYS A 793 -23.13 6.26 -13.28
C CYS A 793 -21.92 7.04 -13.78
N MET A 794 -20.78 6.37 -13.94
CA MET A 794 -19.67 6.87 -14.77
C MET A 794 -19.93 6.47 -16.22
N LEU A 795 -20.05 7.45 -17.12
CA LEU A 795 -20.44 7.24 -18.52
C LEU A 795 -19.42 7.85 -19.49
N PRO A 796 -19.18 7.20 -20.64
CA PRO A 796 -18.18 7.65 -21.61
C PRO A 796 -18.55 9.00 -22.24
N THR A 797 -17.52 9.84 -22.46
CA THR A 797 -17.64 11.14 -23.11
C THR A 797 -17.27 11.08 -24.60
N PRO A 798 -17.70 12.05 -25.42
CA PRO A 798 -17.32 12.10 -26.84
C PRO A 798 -15.80 12.10 -27.12
N GLY A 799 -15.00 12.65 -26.21
CA GLY A 799 -13.54 12.78 -26.32
C GLY A 799 -12.72 11.58 -25.87
N GLY A 800 -13.36 10.57 -25.26
CA GLY A 800 -12.70 9.33 -24.83
C GLY A 800 -12.36 9.24 -23.34
N GLY A 801 -12.94 10.08 -22.49
CA GLY A 801 -12.94 9.94 -21.03
C GLY A 801 -14.29 9.41 -20.50
N GLU A 802 -14.52 9.55 -19.20
CA GLU A 802 -15.79 9.26 -18.53
C GLU A 802 -16.22 10.44 -17.65
N ARG A 803 -17.53 10.57 -17.34
CA ARG A 803 -18.07 11.57 -16.41
C ARG A 803 -19.20 11.01 -15.55
N PRO A 804 -19.41 11.52 -14.33
CA PRO A 804 -20.54 11.13 -13.51
C PRO A 804 -21.86 11.74 -14.01
N VAL A 805 -22.90 10.91 -14.01
CA VAL A 805 -24.28 11.26 -14.30
C VAL A 805 -25.17 10.72 -13.18
N ILE A 806 -25.81 11.63 -12.45
CA ILE A 806 -26.52 11.30 -11.20
C ILE A 806 -28.00 11.75 -11.21
N GLN A 807 -28.85 11.04 -10.48
CA GLN A 807 -30.21 11.44 -10.10
C GLN A 807 -30.54 10.92 -8.70
N ALA A 808 -31.11 11.77 -7.85
CA ALA A 808 -31.29 11.50 -6.43
C ALA A 808 -32.77 11.26 -6.06
N LEU A 809 -33.41 10.29 -6.73
CA LEU A 809 -34.82 9.94 -6.50
C LEU A 809 -35.75 11.16 -6.67
N GLU A 810 -36.67 11.35 -5.74
CA GLU A 810 -37.61 12.46 -5.70
C GLU A 810 -37.93 12.88 -4.27
N TYR A 811 -38.56 14.04 -4.11
CA TYR A 811 -39.23 14.49 -2.88
C TYR A 811 -38.29 14.65 -1.67
N GLY A 812 -36.98 14.77 -1.87
CA GLY A 812 -36.02 14.83 -0.77
C GLY A 812 -35.89 13.51 -0.01
N LYS A 813 -35.93 12.38 -0.73
CA LYS A 813 -35.60 11.06 -0.17
C LYS A 813 -34.09 10.82 -0.08
N ALA A 814 -33.34 11.46 -0.97
CA ALA A 814 -31.89 11.36 -1.07
C ALA A 814 -31.29 12.69 -1.51
N LEU A 815 -29.97 12.83 -1.33
CA LEU A 815 -29.13 13.84 -1.97
C LEU A 815 -28.28 13.13 -3.03
N GLY A 816 -28.07 13.77 -4.17
CA GLY A 816 -26.94 13.44 -5.03
C GLY A 816 -25.71 14.12 -4.45
N LEU A 817 -24.55 13.49 -4.59
CA LEU A 817 -23.27 14.04 -4.17
C LEU A 817 -22.29 13.92 -5.33
N LEU A 818 -21.62 15.01 -5.64
CA LEU A 818 -20.40 15.01 -6.45
C LEU A 818 -19.22 15.38 -5.55
N ASP A 819 -18.22 14.52 -5.46
CA ASP A 819 -16.94 14.80 -4.82
C ASP A 819 -15.94 15.16 -5.92
N ILE A 820 -15.32 16.34 -5.82
CA ILE A 820 -14.54 16.97 -6.89
C ILE A 820 -13.18 17.38 -6.32
N SER A 821 -12.10 16.98 -6.99
CA SER A 821 -10.74 17.36 -6.64
C SER A 821 -10.13 18.18 -7.78
N VAL A 822 -9.64 19.39 -7.48
CA VAL A 822 -9.05 20.32 -8.45
C VAL A 822 -7.66 20.76 -8.01
N ASP A 823 -6.69 20.70 -8.92
CA ASP A 823 -5.32 21.14 -8.66
C ASP A 823 -5.29 22.65 -8.34
N THR A 824 -4.68 22.99 -7.21
CA THR A 824 -4.64 24.36 -6.67
C THR A 824 -3.74 25.30 -7.48
N GLU A 825 -2.73 24.76 -8.19
CA GLU A 825 -1.79 25.50 -9.03
C GLU A 825 -2.30 25.61 -10.47
N THR A 826 -2.63 24.48 -11.09
CA THR A 826 -3.00 24.43 -12.52
C THR A 826 -4.46 24.76 -12.77
N LYS A 827 -5.33 24.58 -11.76
CA LYS A 827 -6.79 24.65 -11.87
C LYS A 827 -7.40 23.61 -12.79
N GLU A 828 -6.66 22.54 -13.09
CA GLU A 828 -7.19 21.40 -13.84
C GLU A 828 -7.93 20.43 -12.90
N LEU A 829 -9.01 19.84 -13.41
CA LEU A 829 -9.78 18.81 -12.70
C LEU A 829 -8.93 17.54 -12.55
N VAL A 830 -8.71 17.10 -11.30
CA VAL A 830 -7.98 15.87 -10.97
C VAL A 830 -8.92 14.67 -10.94
N SER A 831 -10.04 14.79 -10.24
CA SER A 831 -11.06 13.75 -10.17
C SER A 831 -12.46 14.33 -9.95
N ILE A 832 -13.48 13.59 -10.41
CA ILE A 832 -14.88 13.88 -10.10
C ILE A 832 -15.67 12.56 -10.04
N GLU A 833 -16.28 12.29 -8.89
CA GLU A 833 -17.09 11.09 -8.67
C GLU A 833 -18.52 11.48 -8.28
N GLY A 834 -19.48 10.59 -8.58
CA GLY A 834 -20.88 10.81 -8.27
C GLY A 834 -21.48 9.68 -7.45
N SER A 835 -22.26 10.03 -6.43
CA SER A 835 -22.99 9.09 -5.58
C SER A 835 -24.37 9.61 -5.18
N VAL A 836 -25.17 8.75 -4.54
CA VAL A 836 -26.48 9.11 -3.96
C VAL A 836 -26.49 8.73 -2.49
N VAL A 837 -26.83 9.70 -1.64
CA VAL A 837 -26.86 9.58 -0.18
C VAL A 837 -28.31 9.56 0.30
N PRO A 838 -28.78 8.48 0.96
CA PRO A 838 -30.13 8.44 1.50
C PRO A 838 -30.31 9.43 2.65
N LEU A 839 -31.45 10.10 2.73
CA LEU A 839 -31.80 10.98 3.86
C LEU A 839 -32.60 10.26 4.95
N THR A 840 -33.11 9.06 4.66
CA THR A 840 -33.87 8.25 5.61
C THR A 840 -33.55 6.76 5.50
N ASP A 841 -33.66 6.03 6.61
CA ASP A 841 -33.73 4.56 6.64
C ASP A 841 -35.12 4.12 7.11
N GLY A 842 -35.89 3.51 6.21
CA GLY A 842 -37.25 3.06 6.50
C GLY A 842 -38.20 4.19 6.97
N GLY A 843 -37.98 5.43 6.52
CA GLY A 843 -38.72 6.62 6.94
C GLY A 843 -38.23 7.24 8.25
N THR A 844 -37.14 6.74 8.84
CA THR A 844 -36.45 7.39 9.96
C THR A 844 -35.39 8.33 9.41
N PRO A 845 -35.40 9.63 9.74
CA PRO A 845 -34.34 10.56 9.34
C PRO A 845 -32.96 10.07 9.79
N LEU A 846 -31.99 10.12 8.87
CA LEU A 846 -30.58 9.81 9.16
C LEU A 846 -29.83 11.04 9.70
N TYR A 847 -30.31 12.24 9.36
CA TYR A 847 -29.73 13.51 9.75
C TYR A 847 -30.63 14.26 10.75
N PRO A 848 -30.06 15.09 11.64
CA PRO A 848 -30.85 15.96 12.49
C PRO A 848 -31.69 16.94 11.66
N ALA A 849 -32.84 17.37 12.18
CA ALA A 849 -33.61 18.43 11.54
C ALA A 849 -33.02 19.81 11.91
N ASP A 850 -32.78 20.65 10.91
CA ASP A 850 -32.36 22.03 11.12
C ASP A 850 -33.48 22.83 11.81
N PRO A 851 -33.19 23.49 12.95
CA PRO A 851 -34.20 24.20 13.72
C PRO A 851 -34.65 25.52 13.10
N GLU A 852 -33.86 26.16 12.24
CA GLU A 852 -34.19 27.41 11.55
C GLU A 852 -35.07 27.10 10.33
N VAL A 853 -34.74 26.08 9.54
CA VAL A 853 -35.59 25.58 8.45
C VAL A 853 -36.94 25.07 8.96
N ALA A 854 -36.97 24.46 10.15
CA ALA A 854 -38.20 23.96 10.77
C ALA A 854 -39.12 25.06 11.33
N ALA A 855 -38.60 26.26 11.59
CA ALA A 855 -39.32 27.35 12.28
C ALA A 855 -40.17 28.20 11.32
#